data_AF-A0A7J2XAV4-F1
#
_entry.id   AF-A0A7J2XAV4-F1
#
_cell.length_a   1.000
_cell.length_b   1.000
_cell.length_c   1.000
_cell.angle_alpha   90.00
_cell.angle_beta   90.00
_cell.angle_gamma   90.00
#
_symmetry.space_group_name_H-M   'P 1'
#
loop_
_entity.id
_entity.type
_entity.pdbx_description
1 polymer ?
#
loop_
_entity_poly.entity_id
_entity_poly.type
_entity_poly.pdbx_seq_one_letter_code
_entity_poly.pdbx_strand_id
1 'polypeptide(L)'
;DVIRINQRLQENRDAGAPQLIVEDLWELLQYHVTTYLDNQTSGIPPARHRSGRPLKTLAQRLKGKEGRFRSNLSGKRVNFSARTVISPDPNLSINEVGVPIDMARELTVPVRVTHHNLNWCKMMVRRGPSPTTEDGKYLPGVNYVIRERNGIKQRIKITKKNAEDVAEKLEPGMIIERQLMDGDIVLFNRQPSLHRMSMMGHKVRVVPYKTFRFNLSVCPPYNADFDGDEMNLHVLQGEEARAEAEILLKVQEHILSPRFGGPIIGAIHDHITGCFLLTFGDRKIPIEDATQILSAVPNKKRLPEIHQDENGRRFVYGKDIFSIVLPKDLTMSFPAKVCSHPPCDPKDCPTKTCVIIEKGVLKQGVIDENAIGAFKGKIVDRIVRDYGTDAGREFLDQVTRLGIAAISVFGFTIGIDDEDIPQEARVQIEEGLEEAKKKINQLIEIYKRGEMEPLPGRSLEETLEMEIMRVTGRARDMAGEIASRYLGMNNSAVIMAKSGARGSMLNLSQMAGCVGQQAVRGERIHRGYRSRTLPHFRKGDIGAEARGFVSSSYKKGLSPTEYFFHSMGGREGLVDTAVRTSRSGYMQRRLINALENIMVREDLTVRDTDGEIIQFLYGEDGVDPSRSVGGKAVDVDKIVAEVKGGKR
;
A
#
# COMPACT_ATOMS: atom_id res chain seq x y z
N ASP A 1 34.74 13.31 38.82
CA ASP A 1 35.66 12.23 39.21
C ASP A 1 37.05 12.40 38.65
N VAL A 2 37.23 12.50 37.32
CA VAL A 2 38.55 12.75 36.69
C VAL A 2 39.35 13.86 37.39
N ILE A 3 38.80 15.08 37.51
CA ILE A 3 39.49 16.21 38.16
C ILE A 3 39.83 15.90 39.63
N ARG A 4 38.91 15.27 40.36
CA ARG A 4 39.09 14.94 41.79
C ARG A 4 40.24 13.96 41.99
N ILE A 5 40.34 12.94 41.15
CA ILE A 5 41.40 11.93 41.26
C ILE A 5 42.73 12.47 40.75
N ASN A 6 42.71 13.30 39.70
CA ASN A 6 43.90 13.98 39.22
C ASN A 6 44.54 14.89 40.29
N GLN A 7 43.72 15.67 41.01
CA GLN A 7 44.18 16.51 42.12
C GLN A 7 44.77 15.66 43.26
N ARG A 8 44.09 14.59 43.67
CA ARG A 8 44.60 13.66 44.71
C ARG A 8 45.91 13.00 44.31
N LEU A 9 46.04 12.58 43.04
CA LEU A 9 47.27 11.98 42.53
C LEU A 9 48.44 12.98 42.62
N GLN A 10 48.20 14.24 42.26
CA GLN A 10 49.19 15.31 42.36
C GLN A 10 49.61 15.57 43.81
N GLU A 11 48.64 15.75 44.72
CA GLU A 11 48.89 15.98 46.15
C GLU A 11 49.67 14.83 46.81
N ASN A 12 49.30 13.57 46.54
CA ASN A 12 49.98 12.41 47.13
C ASN A 12 51.38 12.21 46.58
N ARG A 13 51.60 12.53 45.30
CA ARG A 13 52.93 12.48 44.70
C ARG A 13 53.85 13.54 45.29
N ASP A 14 53.36 14.77 45.43
CA ASP A 14 54.14 15.91 45.93
C ASP A 14 54.42 15.76 47.45
N ALA A 15 53.55 15.06 48.19
CA ALA A 15 53.74 14.70 49.60
C ALA A 15 54.65 13.47 49.85
N GLY A 16 55.16 12.82 48.80
CA GLY A 16 56.05 11.65 48.93
C GLY A 16 55.35 10.37 49.40
N ALA A 17 54.08 10.15 49.01
CA ALA A 17 53.34 8.95 49.36
C ALA A 17 53.98 7.66 48.77
N PRO A 18 53.80 6.50 49.42
CA PRO A 18 54.27 5.21 48.92
C PRO A 18 53.81 4.91 47.49
N GLN A 19 54.69 4.27 46.71
CA GLN A 19 54.48 3.89 45.31
C GLN A 19 53.12 3.20 45.06
N LEU A 20 52.74 2.25 45.92
CA LEU A 20 51.47 1.51 45.83
C LEU A 20 50.23 2.43 45.80
N ILE A 21 50.23 3.50 46.61
CA ILE A 21 49.10 4.45 46.68
C ILE A 21 49.03 5.31 45.41
N VAL A 22 50.20 5.68 44.87
CA VAL A 22 50.29 6.44 43.62
C VAL A 22 49.82 5.59 42.43
N GLU A 23 50.18 4.30 42.40
CA GLU A 23 49.76 3.34 41.39
C GLU A 23 48.23 3.11 41.43
N ASP A 24 47.64 2.92 42.61
CA ASP A 24 46.17 2.81 42.76
C ASP A 24 45.43 4.06 42.25
N LEU A 25 45.93 5.26 42.58
CA LEU A 25 45.34 6.52 42.12
C LEU A 25 45.52 6.72 40.61
N TRP A 26 46.64 6.26 40.06
CA TRP A 26 46.90 6.26 38.63
C TRP A 26 45.92 5.34 37.89
N GLU A 27 45.72 4.11 38.36
CA GLU A 27 44.74 3.18 37.79
C GLU A 27 43.31 3.72 37.89
N LEU A 28 42.96 4.33 39.02
CA LEU A 28 41.65 4.95 39.21
C LEU A 28 41.44 6.15 38.27
N LEU A 29 42.47 6.95 38.01
CA LEU A 29 42.42 8.03 37.03
C LEU A 29 42.21 7.47 35.62
N GLN A 30 42.97 6.43 35.26
CA GLN A 30 42.83 5.72 33.99
C GLN A 30 41.41 5.16 33.80
N TYR A 31 40.84 4.58 34.85
CA TYR A 31 39.45 4.13 34.87
C TYR A 31 38.46 5.26 34.58
N HIS A 32 38.60 6.41 35.26
CA HIS A 32 37.71 7.55 35.07
C HIS A 32 37.84 8.21 33.69
N VAL A 33 39.05 8.26 33.12
CA VAL A 33 39.26 8.75 31.74
C VAL A 33 38.67 7.79 30.73
N THR A 34 38.92 6.48 30.90
CA THR A 34 38.41 5.45 29.98
C THR A 34 36.88 5.42 29.99
N THR A 35 36.27 5.42 31.16
CA THR A 35 34.80 5.45 31.30
C THR A 35 34.20 6.77 30.81
N TYR A 36 34.91 7.90 30.88
CA TYR A 36 34.48 9.17 30.30
C TYR A 36 34.45 9.17 28.75
N LEU A 37 35.39 8.47 28.12
CA LEU A 37 35.41 8.31 26.66
C LEU A 37 34.40 7.25 26.19
N ASP A 38 34.51 6.03 26.73
CA ASP A 38 33.60 4.92 26.45
C ASP A 38 33.31 4.06 27.70
N ASN A 39 32.16 4.33 28.30
CA ASN A 39 31.64 3.59 29.46
C ASN A 39 31.12 2.16 29.16
N GLN A 40 31.26 1.66 27.93
CA GLN A 40 30.90 0.29 27.52
C GLN A 40 32.12 -0.50 27.02
N THR A 41 33.32 -0.05 27.39
CA THR A 41 34.56 -0.74 27.08
C THR A 41 34.56 -2.14 27.72
N SER A 42 34.98 -3.15 26.95
CA SER A 42 35.05 -4.54 27.44
C SER A 42 36.05 -4.66 28.59
N GLY A 43 35.69 -5.43 29.62
CA GLY A 43 36.55 -5.70 30.78
C GLY A 43 36.60 -4.59 31.84
N ILE A 44 35.98 -3.43 31.61
CA ILE A 44 35.95 -2.32 32.57
C ILE A 44 34.55 -2.19 33.19
N PRO A 45 34.43 -2.10 34.54
CA PRO A 45 33.12 -1.96 35.16
C PRO A 45 32.46 -0.64 34.73
N PRO A 46 31.17 -0.64 34.36
CA PRO A 46 30.53 0.59 33.90
C PRO A 46 30.33 1.56 35.06
N ALA A 47 30.76 2.80 34.87
CA ALA A 47 30.48 3.89 35.79
C ALA A 47 28.96 4.13 35.86
N ARG A 48 28.41 4.08 37.08
CA ARG A 48 26.98 4.23 37.35
C ARG A 48 26.70 5.53 38.08
N HIS A 49 25.53 6.09 37.80
CA HIS A 49 24.96 7.15 38.63
C HIS A 49 24.58 6.58 40.02
N ARG A 50 24.36 7.45 41.01
CA ARG A 50 23.89 7.05 42.35
C ARG A 50 22.57 6.24 42.35
N SER A 51 21.80 6.36 41.27
CA SER A 51 20.57 5.59 41.03
C SER A 51 20.80 4.19 40.44
N GLY A 52 22.05 3.75 40.27
CA GLY A 52 22.41 2.47 39.66
C GLY A 52 22.39 2.43 38.14
N ARG A 53 21.87 3.48 37.46
CA ARG A 53 21.85 3.57 35.99
C ARG A 53 23.25 3.82 35.42
N PRO A 54 23.71 3.06 34.41
CA PRO A 54 24.96 3.36 33.72
C PRO A 54 24.96 4.75 33.08
N LEU A 55 26.07 5.47 33.20
CA LEU A 55 26.23 6.79 32.59
C LEU A 55 26.40 6.68 31.07
N LYS A 56 25.75 7.57 30.32
CA LYS A 56 25.94 7.71 28.87
C LYS A 56 27.03 8.75 28.59
N THR A 57 28.20 8.26 28.18
CA THR A 57 29.39 9.09 27.90
C THR A 57 29.55 9.37 26.41
N LEU A 58 30.72 9.87 25.97
CA LEU A 58 30.89 10.38 24.61
C LEU A 58 30.57 9.32 23.54
N ALA A 59 31.12 8.12 23.67
CA ALA A 59 30.86 7.03 22.73
C ALA A 59 29.38 6.68 22.61
N GLN A 60 28.64 6.58 23.73
CA GLN A 60 27.22 6.24 23.71
C GLN A 60 26.33 7.37 23.17
N ARG A 61 26.80 8.62 23.20
CA ARG A 61 26.09 9.74 22.57
C ARG A 61 26.20 9.69 21.05
N LEU A 62 27.30 9.16 20.52
CA LEU A 62 27.52 9.01 19.07
C LEU A 62 26.93 7.70 18.54
N LYS A 63 27.20 6.59 19.23
CA LYS A 63 26.77 5.22 18.88
C LYS A 63 25.29 4.99 19.18
N GLY A 64 24.73 3.96 18.54
CA GLY A 64 23.37 3.47 18.82
C GLY A 64 22.27 4.13 17.98
N LYS A 65 21.04 3.63 18.12
CA LYS A 65 19.86 4.09 17.34
C LYS A 65 19.44 5.52 17.69
N GLU A 66 19.51 5.88 18.98
CA GLU A 66 19.24 7.22 19.49
C GLU A 66 20.49 8.11 19.55
N GLY A 67 21.62 7.64 19.00
CA GLY A 67 22.87 8.41 18.94
C GLY A 67 22.76 9.59 17.98
N ARG A 68 23.67 10.56 18.10
CA ARG A 68 23.67 11.81 17.34
C ARG A 68 23.63 11.61 15.83
N PHE A 69 24.41 10.65 15.29
CA PHE A 69 24.41 10.39 13.84
C PHE A 69 23.03 9.99 13.33
N ARG A 70 22.39 9.00 13.95
CA ARG A 70 21.11 8.46 13.49
C ARG A 70 19.92 9.35 13.81
N SER A 71 19.91 9.99 14.98
CA SER A 71 18.73 10.73 15.47
C SER A 71 18.77 12.23 15.21
N ASN A 72 19.94 12.81 14.92
CA ASN A 72 20.08 14.26 14.78
C ASN A 72 20.80 14.69 13.50
N LEU A 73 21.51 13.82 12.79
CA LEU A 73 22.19 14.18 11.54
C LEU A 73 21.45 13.57 10.34
N SER A 74 21.43 12.24 10.22
CA SER A 74 20.76 11.54 9.11
C SER A 74 19.24 11.70 9.12
N GLY A 75 18.65 11.98 10.29
CA GLY A 75 17.24 12.26 10.45
C GLY A 75 17.02 13.30 11.53
N LYS A 76 16.06 14.19 11.33
CA LYS A 76 15.67 15.24 12.29
C LYS A 76 14.16 15.35 12.35
N ARG A 77 13.66 15.94 13.43
CA ARG A 77 12.28 16.44 13.47
C ARG A 77 12.22 17.72 12.64
N VAL A 78 11.19 17.82 11.81
CA VAL A 78 10.97 18.96 10.91
C VAL A 78 9.80 19.79 11.40
N ASN A 79 9.80 21.08 11.06
CA ASN A 79 8.67 21.98 11.27
C ASN A 79 7.68 21.89 10.09
N PHE A 80 6.55 22.58 10.18
CA PHE A 80 5.52 22.64 9.12
C PHE A 80 5.02 21.26 8.68
N SER A 81 4.76 20.41 9.67
CA SER A 81 4.21 19.08 9.49
C SER A 81 2.97 18.86 10.36
N ALA A 82 2.04 18.05 9.87
CA ALA A 82 0.86 17.62 10.62
C ALA A 82 0.68 16.09 10.51
N ARG A 83 -0.06 15.51 11.46
CA ARG A 83 -0.41 14.08 11.49
C ARG A 83 -1.83 13.93 12.01
N THR A 84 -2.64 13.12 11.33
CA THR A 84 -3.98 12.72 11.80
C THR A 84 -4.42 11.43 11.10
N VAL A 85 -5.56 10.91 11.54
CA VAL A 85 -6.25 9.75 10.96
C VAL A 85 -6.70 10.06 9.53
N ILE A 86 -6.67 9.04 8.69
CA ILE A 86 -7.14 9.11 7.30
C ILE A 86 -8.58 8.62 7.15
N SER A 87 -9.28 9.15 6.15
CA SER A 87 -10.63 8.73 5.76
C SER A 87 -10.75 8.71 4.24
N PRO A 88 -11.55 7.79 3.67
CA PRO A 88 -11.67 7.68 2.22
C PRO A 88 -12.53 8.80 1.64
N ASP A 89 -12.14 9.33 0.48
CA ASP A 89 -12.99 10.26 -0.27
C ASP A 89 -12.83 10.04 -1.79
N PRO A 90 -13.76 9.31 -2.43
CA PRO A 90 -13.69 9.02 -3.87
C PRO A 90 -14.07 10.22 -4.75
N ASN A 91 -14.58 11.31 -4.16
CA ASN A 91 -14.92 12.53 -4.91
C ASN A 91 -13.70 13.45 -5.08
N LEU A 92 -12.62 13.22 -4.36
CA LEU A 92 -11.34 13.91 -4.58
C LEU A 92 -10.64 13.36 -5.81
N SER A 93 -9.93 14.22 -6.54
CA SER A 93 -9.01 13.76 -7.58
C SER A 93 -7.90 12.91 -6.96
N ILE A 94 -7.29 11.98 -7.70
CA ILE A 94 -6.15 11.19 -7.19
C ILE A 94 -4.96 12.04 -6.72
N ASN A 95 -4.83 13.27 -7.23
CA ASN A 95 -3.79 14.21 -6.79
C ASN A 95 -4.21 15.02 -5.57
N GLU A 96 -5.47 15.02 -5.17
CA GLU A 96 -5.98 15.88 -4.10
C GLU A 96 -5.91 15.18 -2.74
N VAL A 97 -5.53 15.94 -1.73
CA VAL A 97 -5.64 15.56 -0.31
C VAL A 97 -6.51 16.57 0.43
N GLY A 98 -7.57 16.06 1.06
CA GLY A 98 -8.42 16.79 1.98
C GLY A 98 -7.66 17.15 3.25
N VAL A 99 -7.45 18.43 3.51
CA VAL A 99 -6.79 18.95 4.71
C VAL A 99 -7.82 19.60 5.63
N PRO A 100 -7.88 19.22 6.93
CA PRO A 100 -8.73 19.87 7.92
C PRO A 100 -8.55 21.38 8.00
N ILE A 101 -9.65 22.12 8.15
CA ILE A 101 -9.65 23.58 8.33
C ILE A 101 -8.70 24.03 9.46
N ASP A 102 -8.73 23.33 10.60
CA ASP A 102 -7.88 23.66 11.76
C ASP A 102 -6.39 23.58 11.40
N MET A 103 -6.00 22.57 10.62
CA MET A 103 -4.61 22.41 10.15
C MET A 103 -4.26 23.44 9.08
N ALA A 104 -5.19 23.73 8.16
CA ALA A 104 -5.00 24.73 7.12
C ALA A 104 -4.74 26.13 7.68
N ARG A 105 -5.31 26.45 8.84
CA ARG A 105 -5.09 27.73 9.55
C ARG A 105 -3.73 27.82 10.24
N GLU A 106 -3.20 26.72 10.74
CA GLU A 106 -1.91 26.70 11.44
C GLU A 106 -0.72 26.59 10.48
N LEU A 107 -0.85 25.73 9.46
CA LEU A 107 0.18 25.52 8.45
C LEU A 107 0.17 26.68 7.45
N THR A 108 1.36 27.24 7.19
CA THR A 108 1.51 28.40 6.32
C THR A 108 2.52 28.18 5.22
N VAL A 109 2.35 28.96 4.16
CA VAL A 109 3.14 28.97 2.94
C VAL A 109 3.70 30.38 2.77
N PRO A 110 5.03 30.55 2.67
CA PRO A 110 5.62 31.86 2.46
C PRO A 110 5.45 32.25 1.00
N VAL A 111 4.96 33.48 0.79
CA VAL A 111 4.81 34.09 -0.53
C VAL A 111 5.55 35.42 -0.52
N ARG A 112 6.50 35.56 -1.45
CA ARG A 112 7.22 36.82 -1.65
C ARG A 112 6.31 37.82 -2.36
N VAL A 113 6.24 39.03 -1.82
CA VAL A 113 5.51 40.14 -2.41
C VAL A 113 6.31 40.66 -3.59
N THR A 114 5.67 40.69 -4.75
CA THR A 114 6.17 41.18 -6.03
C THR A 114 5.21 42.23 -6.57
N HIS A 115 5.60 42.98 -7.59
CA HIS A 115 4.69 43.94 -8.22
C HIS A 115 3.42 43.29 -8.78
N HIS A 116 3.50 42.03 -9.23
CA HIS A 116 2.37 41.31 -9.83
C HIS A 116 1.34 40.81 -8.80
N ASN A 117 1.79 40.33 -7.64
CA ASN A 117 0.90 39.77 -6.62
C ASN A 117 0.60 40.75 -5.47
N LEU A 118 1.13 41.97 -5.49
CA LEU A 118 0.99 42.96 -4.41
C LEU A 118 -0.47 43.19 -3.99
N ASN A 119 -1.36 43.45 -4.96
CA ASN A 119 -2.78 43.69 -4.68
C ASN A 119 -3.45 42.49 -3.99
N TRP A 120 -3.11 41.29 -4.46
CA TRP A 120 -3.60 40.04 -3.87
C TRP A 120 -3.03 39.82 -2.45
N CYS A 121 -1.74 40.09 -2.23
CA CYS A 121 -1.12 40.03 -0.91
C CYS A 121 -1.76 41.02 0.07
N LYS A 122 -2.01 42.27 -0.36
CA LYS A 122 -2.70 43.28 0.46
C LYS A 122 -4.10 42.82 0.85
N MET A 123 -4.87 42.28 -0.11
CA MET A 123 -6.18 41.70 0.15
C MET A 123 -6.11 40.56 1.17
N MET A 124 -5.17 39.63 1.03
CA MET A 124 -4.98 38.50 1.94
C MET A 124 -4.63 38.94 3.36
N VAL A 125 -3.77 39.95 3.53
CA VAL A 125 -3.42 40.49 4.85
C VAL A 125 -4.61 41.22 5.48
N ARG A 126 -5.40 41.98 4.70
CA ARG A 126 -6.63 42.66 5.19
C ARG A 126 -7.66 41.68 5.75
N ARG A 127 -7.77 40.47 5.19
CA ARG A 127 -8.66 39.41 5.70
C ARG A 127 -8.29 38.94 7.12
N GLY A 128 -7.06 39.17 7.57
CA GLY A 128 -6.57 38.79 8.89
C GLY A 128 -6.33 37.28 9.04
N PRO A 129 -6.19 36.78 10.29
CA PRO A 129 -5.75 35.40 10.56
C PRO A 129 -6.89 34.37 10.61
N SER A 130 -8.15 34.79 10.72
CA SER A 130 -9.28 33.85 10.82
C SER A 130 -10.48 34.31 9.99
N PRO A 131 -10.32 34.52 8.67
CA PRO A 131 -11.44 34.91 7.83
C PRO A 131 -12.39 33.74 7.59
N THR A 132 -13.67 34.06 7.55
CA THR A 132 -14.76 33.14 7.19
C THR A 132 -15.67 33.85 6.20
N THR A 133 -16.22 33.10 5.25
CA THR A 133 -17.27 33.60 4.35
C THR A 133 -18.54 33.88 5.16
N GLU A 134 -19.49 34.65 4.62
CA GLU A 134 -20.80 34.88 5.25
C GLU A 134 -21.52 33.57 5.59
N ASP A 135 -21.33 32.53 4.76
CA ASP A 135 -21.84 31.16 4.96
C ASP A 135 -21.03 30.31 5.97
N GLY A 136 -20.05 30.90 6.67
CA GLY A 136 -19.17 30.16 7.60
C GLY A 136 -18.10 29.29 6.93
N LYS A 137 -17.96 29.34 5.60
CA LYS A 137 -16.94 28.58 4.85
C LYS A 137 -15.53 29.13 5.08
N TYR A 138 -14.56 28.23 5.06
CA TYR A 138 -13.13 28.56 5.17
C TYR A 138 -12.70 29.53 4.07
N LEU A 139 -11.93 30.54 4.46
CA LEU A 139 -11.22 31.42 3.55
C LEU A 139 -9.75 31.49 4.01
N PRO A 140 -8.77 31.51 3.08
CA PRO A 140 -7.37 31.64 3.46
C PRO A 140 -7.09 33.05 4.01
N GLY A 141 -6.43 33.09 5.18
CA GLY A 141 -5.91 34.30 5.80
C GLY A 141 -4.38 34.36 5.83
N VAL A 142 -3.84 35.31 6.59
CA VAL A 142 -2.39 35.47 6.82
C VAL A 142 -2.10 35.51 8.32
N ASN A 143 -1.13 34.72 8.75
CA ASN A 143 -0.75 34.66 10.17
C ASN A 143 0.41 35.61 10.49
N TYR A 144 1.39 35.70 9.59
CA TYR A 144 2.59 36.51 9.80
C TYR A 144 3.02 37.25 8.53
N VAL A 145 3.68 38.38 8.73
CA VAL A 145 4.38 39.12 7.68
C VAL A 145 5.83 39.31 8.12
N ILE A 146 6.77 38.92 7.27
CA ILE A 146 8.20 39.07 7.50
C ILE A 146 8.67 40.29 6.72
N ARG A 147 9.26 41.24 7.45
CA ARG A 147 9.97 42.38 6.88
C ARG A 147 11.46 42.18 7.11
N GLU A 148 12.26 42.39 6.07
CA GLU A 148 13.71 42.38 6.18
C GLU A 148 14.23 43.82 6.09
N ARG A 149 14.90 44.30 7.16
CA ARG A 149 15.50 45.63 7.21
C ARG A 149 16.91 45.50 7.79
N ASN A 150 17.91 45.96 7.07
CA ASN A 150 19.33 45.91 7.47
C ASN A 150 19.83 44.50 7.87
N GLY A 151 19.36 43.44 7.16
CA GLY A 151 19.73 42.05 7.45
C GLY A 151 19.02 41.41 8.65
N ILE A 152 18.14 42.15 9.35
CA ILE A 152 17.33 41.63 10.45
C ILE A 152 15.93 41.32 9.93
N LYS A 153 15.50 40.06 10.08
CA LYS A 153 14.14 39.60 9.75
C LYS A 153 13.20 39.85 10.93
N GLN A 154 12.30 40.81 10.78
CA GLN A 154 11.24 41.09 11.76
C GLN A 154 9.97 40.34 11.36
N ARG A 155 9.52 39.41 12.21
CA ARG A 155 8.27 38.64 12.01
C ARG A 155 7.12 39.32 12.76
N ILE A 156 6.19 39.91 12.04
CA ILE A 156 5.02 40.63 12.56
C ILE A 156 3.81 39.69 12.55
N LYS A 157 3.18 39.50 13.71
CA LYS A 157 1.95 38.71 13.82
C LYS A 157 0.74 39.54 13.39
N ILE A 158 -0.10 38.98 12.52
CA ILE A 158 -1.34 39.63 12.07
C ILE A 158 -2.47 39.32 13.05
N THR A 159 -3.22 40.36 13.38
CA THR A 159 -4.40 40.36 14.24
C THR A 159 -5.48 41.22 13.56
N LYS A 160 -6.74 41.07 13.98
CA LYS A 160 -7.85 41.83 13.36
C LYS A 160 -7.66 43.36 13.45
N LYS A 161 -6.93 43.86 14.45
CA LYS A 161 -6.72 45.30 14.66
C LYS A 161 -5.59 45.89 13.80
N ASN A 162 -4.56 45.11 13.48
CA ASN A 162 -3.38 45.61 12.75
C ASN A 162 -3.38 45.20 11.27
N ALA A 163 -4.34 44.39 10.82
CA ALA A 163 -4.40 43.85 9.48
C ALA A 163 -4.46 44.95 8.40
N GLU A 164 -5.25 46.00 8.62
CA GLU A 164 -5.39 47.12 7.67
C GLU A 164 -4.08 47.91 7.55
N ASP A 165 -3.52 48.36 8.69
CA ASP A 165 -2.26 49.12 8.72
C ASP A 165 -1.10 48.37 8.08
N VAL A 166 -0.98 47.06 8.37
CA VAL A 166 0.11 46.23 7.84
C VAL A 166 -0.07 45.98 6.33
N ALA A 167 -1.32 45.86 5.87
CA ALA A 167 -1.60 45.73 4.44
C ALA A 167 -1.28 47.00 3.64
N GLU A 168 -1.48 48.18 4.23
CA GLU A 168 -1.10 49.43 3.55
C GLU A 168 0.42 49.60 3.43
N LYS A 169 1.15 49.22 4.48
CA LYS A 169 2.63 49.26 4.57
C LYS A 169 3.34 48.13 3.83
N LEU A 170 2.60 47.33 3.05
CA LEU A 170 3.13 46.18 2.34
C LEU A 170 3.86 46.63 1.07
N GLU A 171 5.16 46.32 1.01
CA GLU A 171 6.07 46.71 -0.08
C GLU A 171 6.61 45.46 -0.80
N PRO A 172 6.92 45.56 -2.12
CA PRO A 172 7.64 44.50 -2.83
C PRO A 172 8.94 44.12 -2.10
N GLY A 173 9.20 42.82 -1.99
CA GLY A 173 10.33 42.27 -1.24
C GLY A 173 10.00 41.76 0.17
N MET A 174 8.85 42.15 0.75
CA MET A 174 8.33 41.53 1.98
C MET A 174 7.84 40.10 1.73
N ILE A 175 7.71 39.29 2.77
CA ILE A 175 7.17 37.92 2.68
C ILE A 175 5.93 37.81 3.56
N ILE A 176 4.85 37.25 3.02
CA ILE A 176 3.65 36.91 3.79
C ILE A 176 3.61 35.41 4.05
N GLU A 177 3.29 34.99 5.27
CA GLU A 177 3.00 33.60 5.62
C GLU A 177 1.50 33.40 5.59
N ARG A 178 0.98 33.05 4.41
CA ARG A 178 -0.45 32.78 4.22
C ARG A 178 -0.80 31.38 4.66
N GLN A 179 -2.04 31.18 5.06
CA GLN A 179 -2.60 29.86 5.34
C GLN A 179 -2.68 29.00 4.07
N LEU A 180 -2.81 27.68 4.26
CA LEU A 180 -2.99 26.73 3.16
C LEU A 180 -4.27 27.04 2.38
N MET A 181 -4.19 26.92 1.06
CA MET A 181 -5.34 27.11 0.17
C MET A 181 -5.48 25.94 -0.79
N ASP A 182 -6.65 25.83 -1.40
CA ASP A 182 -6.89 24.83 -2.43
C ASP A 182 -5.88 24.97 -3.58
N GLY A 183 -5.26 23.85 -3.96
CA GLY A 183 -4.24 23.79 -5.00
C GLY A 183 -2.79 23.87 -4.50
N ASP A 184 -2.54 24.11 -3.21
CA ASP A 184 -1.18 24.09 -2.66
C ASP A 184 -0.55 22.70 -2.72
N ILE A 185 0.70 22.61 -3.17
CA ILE A 185 1.45 21.37 -3.20
C ILE A 185 2.00 21.03 -1.80
N VAL A 186 1.73 19.81 -1.34
CA VAL A 186 2.14 19.27 -0.04
C VAL A 186 2.65 17.86 -0.21
N LEU A 187 3.58 17.42 0.64
CA LEU A 187 4.04 16.04 0.64
C LEU A 187 3.22 15.22 1.63
N PHE A 188 2.60 14.16 1.14
CA PHE A 188 1.79 13.24 1.92
C PHE A 188 2.50 11.90 2.06
N ASN A 189 2.63 11.42 3.30
CA ASN A 189 3.45 10.26 3.63
C ASN A 189 2.75 9.31 4.60
N ARG A 190 2.86 7.99 4.35
CA ARG A 190 2.56 6.94 5.32
C ARG A 190 3.83 6.24 5.76
N GLN A 191 3.96 6.01 7.05
CA GLN A 191 5.04 5.21 7.63
C GLN A 191 4.56 3.77 7.87
N PRO A 192 5.40 2.75 7.66
CA PRO A 192 6.81 2.82 7.23
C PRO A 192 6.95 3.13 5.72
N SER A 193 7.94 3.95 5.37
CA SER A 193 8.25 4.27 3.97
C SER A 193 9.08 3.15 3.33
N LEU A 194 8.43 2.22 2.64
CA LEU A 194 9.08 1.04 2.04
C LEU A 194 9.71 1.33 0.68
N HIS A 195 9.12 2.26 -0.08
CA HIS A 195 9.58 2.68 -1.40
C HIS A 195 9.27 4.16 -1.61
N ARG A 196 9.82 4.78 -2.66
CA ARG A 196 9.65 6.23 -2.90
C ARG A 196 8.18 6.66 -2.96
N MET A 197 7.29 5.83 -3.51
CA MET A 197 5.85 6.13 -3.61
C MET A 197 5.12 6.15 -2.25
N SER A 198 5.77 5.78 -1.15
CA SER A 198 5.20 5.98 0.21
C SER A 198 5.20 7.45 0.63
N MET A 199 5.79 8.35 -0.18
CA MET A 199 5.76 9.80 -0.02
C MET A 199 5.55 10.44 -1.40
N MET A 200 4.44 11.15 -1.61
CA MET A 200 4.11 11.78 -2.90
C MET A 200 3.55 13.18 -2.69
N GLY A 201 3.61 14.00 -3.73
CA GLY A 201 3.06 15.34 -3.80
C GLY A 201 1.56 15.32 -4.09
N HIS A 202 0.77 15.92 -3.21
CA HIS A 202 -0.67 16.11 -3.36
C HIS A 202 -1.02 17.59 -3.37
N LYS A 203 -2.14 17.94 -4.01
CA LYS A 203 -2.76 19.25 -3.96
C LYS A 203 -3.73 19.31 -2.80
N VAL A 204 -3.59 20.35 -1.99
CA VAL A 204 -4.50 20.59 -0.88
C VAL A 204 -5.89 20.88 -1.39
N ARG A 205 -6.88 20.30 -0.72
CA ARG A 205 -8.26 20.75 -0.75
C ARG A 205 -8.73 20.89 0.69
N VAL A 206 -9.13 22.08 1.09
CA VAL A 206 -9.50 22.32 2.49
C VAL A 206 -10.90 21.77 2.74
N VAL A 207 -11.01 20.86 3.70
CA VAL A 207 -12.24 20.13 4.02
C VAL A 207 -12.63 20.35 5.49
N PRO A 208 -13.94 20.32 5.82
CA PRO A 208 -14.37 20.32 7.20
C PRO A 208 -13.97 19.03 7.94
N TYR A 209 -14.13 19.05 9.27
CA TYR A 209 -13.74 17.97 10.19
C TYR A 209 -12.22 17.82 10.36
N LYS A 210 -11.76 16.67 10.89
CA LYS A 210 -10.43 16.51 11.52
C LYS A 210 -9.53 15.44 10.90
N THR A 211 -9.97 14.80 9.82
CA THR A 211 -9.23 13.71 9.16
C THR A 211 -8.60 14.17 7.85
N PHE A 212 -7.51 13.53 7.46
CA PHE A 212 -7.02 13.65 6.08
C PHE A 212 -7.90 12.80 5.16
N ARG A 213 -8.25 13.34 3.98
CA ARG A 213 -9.03 12.61 2.98
C ARG A 213 -8.22 12.43 1.72
N PHE A 214 -8.30 11.27 1.09
CA PHE A 214 -7.70 11.09 -0.23
C PHE A 214 -8.43 9.99 -1.00
N ASN A 215 -8.15 9.91 -2.29
CA ASN A 215 -8.81 8.98 -3.19
C ASN A 215 -8.37 7.53 -2.92
N LEU A 216 -9.34 6.62 -2.91
CA LEU A 216 -9.18 5.18 -2.68
C LEU A 216 -8.19 4.50 -3.65
N SER A 217 -8.09 4.97 -4.89
CA SER A 217 -7.17 4.41 -5.89
C SER A 217 -5.69 4.58 -5.53
N VAL A 218 -5.40 5.51 -4.62
CA VAL A 218 -4.05 5.85 -4.14
C VAL A 218 -3.72 5.13 -2.83
N CYS A 219 -4.61 4.28 -2.30
CA CYS A 219 -4.29 3.43 -1.14
C CYS A 219 -3.12 2.45 -1.40
N PRO A 220 -3.03 1.74 -2.55
CA PRO A 220 -1.96 0.78 -2.81
C PRO A 220 -0.52 1.31 -2.67
N PRO A 221 -0.12 2.48 -3.22
CA PRO A 221 1.24 2.99 -3.03
C PRO A 221 1.56 3.37 -1.58
N TYR A 222 0.56 3.76 -0.78
CA TYR A 222 0.78 3.99 0.66
C TYR A 222 0.66 2.72 1.51
N ASN A 223 0.14 1.63 0.92
CA ASN A 223 -0.33 0.44 1.61
C ASN A 223 -1.27 0.80 2.78
N ALA A 224 -2.10 1.81 2.58
CA ALA A 224 -2.95 2.41 3.60
C ALA A 224 -4.33 1.75 3.66
N ASP A 225 -4.83 1.53 4.86
CA ASP A 225 -6.21 1.12 5.14
C ASP A 225 -6.94 2.21 5.96
N PHE A 226 -8.16 1.92 6.40
CA PHE A 226 -9.01 2.89 7.12
C PHE A 226 -9.52 2.33 8.44
N ASP A 227 -8.75 1.46 9.10
CA ASP A 227 -9.10 0.87 10.41
C ASP A 227 -8.63 1.71 11.62
N GLY A 228 -7.98 2.85 11.36
CA GLY A 228 -7.36 3.71 12.36
C GLY A 228 -6.00 4.27 11.94
N ASP A 229 -5.52 3.90 10.75
CA ASP A 229 -4.30 4.41 10.15
C ASP A 229 -4.16 5.94 10.19
N GLU A 230 -2.93 6.40 10.46
CA GLU A 230 -2.57 7.82 10.49
C GLU A 230 -1.49 8.12 9.45
N MET A 231 -1.59 9.28 8.81
CA MET A 231 -0.62 9.74 7.83
C MET A 231 -0.05 11.11 8.17
N ASN A 232 1.12 11.41 7.61
CA ASN A 232 1.85 12.66 7.81
C ASN A 232 1.66 13.57 6.58
N LEU A 233 1.56 14.86 6.86
CA LEU A 233 1.54 15.93 5.86
C LEU A 233 2.72 16.87 6.10
N HIS A 234 3.43 17.26 5.05
CA HIS A 234 4.52 18.22 5.12
C HIS A 234 4.30 19.36 4.12
N VAL A 235 4.42 20.60 4.60
CA VAL A 235 4.20 21.80 3.77
C VAL A 235 5.54 22.40 3.36
N LEU A 236 5.78 22.41 2.05
CA LEU A 236 7.01 22.90 1.45
C LEU A 236 7.09 24.42 1.49
N GLN A 237 8.19 24.95 2.06
CA GLN A 237 8.38 26.38 2.27
C GLN A 237 9.06 27.06 1.07
N GLY A 238 10.15 26.49 0.57
CA GLY A 238 10.90 27.05 -0.56
C GLY A 238 10.15 26.95 -1.90
N GLU A 239 10.28 27.96 -2.75
CA GLU A 239 9.67 27.99 -4.08
C GLU A 239 10.21 26.87 -4.98
N GLU A 240 11.53 26.65 -4.97
CA GLU A 240 12.19 25.56 -5.71
C GLU A 240 11.67 24.19 -5.28
N ALA A 241 11.58 23.93 -3.97
CA ALA A 241 11.08 22.66 -3.46
C ALA A 241 9.60 22.42 -3.83
N ARG A 242 8.77 23.49 -3.82
CA ARG A 242 7.37 23.40 -4.28
C ARG A 242 7.29 23.09 -5.77
N ALA A 243 8.11 23.74 -6.59
CA ALA A 243 8.15 23.51 -8.03
C ALA A 243 8.64 22.09 -8.35
N GLU A 244 9.69 21.63 -7.68
CA GLU A 244 10.23 20.27 -7.79
C GLU A 244 9.16 19.23 -7.43
N ALA A 245 8.44 19.43 -6.32
CA ALA A 245 7.39 18.51 -5.90
C ALA A 245 6.18 18.50 -6.86
N GLU A 246 5.79 19.65 -7.42
CA GLU A 246 4.69 19.74 -8.39
C GLU A 246 5.03 19.03 -9.71
N ILE A 247 6.30 19.08 -10.14
CA ILE A 247 6.75 18.50 -11.41
C ILE A 247 7.10 17.01 -11.26
N LEU A 248 7.85 16.64 -10.22
CA LEU A 248 8.45 15.30 -10.12
C LEU A 248 7.71 14.35 -9.18
N LEU A 249 7.10 14.87 -8.11
CA LEU A 249 6.57 14.04 -7.02
C LEU A 249 5.05 13.87 -7.04
N LYS A 250 4.37 14.54 -7.97
CA LYS A 250 2.91 14.52 -8.06
C LYS A 250 2.38 13.11 -8.30
N VAL A 251 1.26 12.75 -7.68
CA VAL A 251 0.72 11.38 -7.70
C VAL A 251 0.56 10.80 -9.11
N GLN A 252 0.04 11.58 -10.05
CA GLN A 252 -0.14 11.15 -11.45
C GLN A 252 1.16 10.71 -12.15
N GLU A 253 2.31 11.27 -11.76
CA GLU A 253 3.63 10.93 -12.33
C GLU A 253 4.16 9.59 -11.78
N HIS A 254 3.44 8.99 -10.83
CA HIS A 254 3.78 7.74 -10.17
C HIS A 254 2.67 6.69 -10.29
N ILE A 255 1.81 6.79 -11.32
CA ILE A 255 0.85 5.72 -11.62
C ILE A 255 1.58 4.41 -11.93
N LEU A 256 2.69 4.46 -12.66
CA LEU A 256 3.52 3.30 -12.99
C LEU A 256 4.60 3.04 -11.92
N SER A 257 4.67 1.80 -11.47
CA SER A 257 5.62 1.36 -10.44
C SER A 257 7.04 1.20 -11.00
N PRO A 258 8.06 1.78 -10.34
CA PRO A 258 9.46 1.57 -10.71
C PRO A 258 9.96 0.15 -10.51
N ARG A 259 9.22 -0.69 -9.76
CA ARG A 259 9.63 -2.07 -9.47
C ARG A 259 9.43 -3.00 -10.67
N PHE A 260 8.38 -2.80 -11.46
CA PHE A 260 7.96 -3.76 -12.50
C PHE A 260 7.37 -3.11 -13.76
N GLY A 261 7.26 -1.77 -13.82
CA GLY A 261 6.77 -1.08 -15.02
C GLY A 261 5.28 -1.30 -15.28
N GLY A 262 4.45 -1.34 -14.24
CA GLY A 262 2.99 -1.45 -14.40
C GLY A 262 2.24 -0.60 -13.37
N PRO A 263 0.93 -0.40 -13.54
CA PRO A 263 0.17 0.58 -12.77
C PRO A 263 -0.01 0.11 -11.33
N ILE A 264 0.56 0.81 -10.35
CA ILE A 264 0.30 0.56 -8.92
C ILE A 264 -0.97 1.27 -8.45
N ILE A 265 -1.26 2.44 -9.02
CA ILE A 265 -2.49 3.20 -8.77
C ILE A 265 -3.56 2.68 -9.72
N GLY A 266 -4.71 2.31 -9.17
CA GLY A 266 -5.81 1.75 -9.94
C GLY A 266 -7.06 1.55 -9.08
N ALA A 267 -8.13 1.09 -9.72
CA ALA A 267 -9.39 0.81 -9.06
C ALA A 267 -9.21 -0.33 -8.04
N ILE A 268 -9.95 -0.25 -6.93
CA ILE A 268 -9.97 -1.25 -5.86
C ILE A 268 -11.41 -1.64 -5.51
N HIS A 269 -11.61 -2.85 -5.01
CA HIS A 269 -12.86 -3.35 -4.42
C HIS A 269 -14.12 -2.89 -5.19
N ASP A 270 -14.93 -1.99 -4.61
CA ASP A 270 -16.22 -1.52 -5.12
C ASP A 270 -16.14 -0.91 -6.52
N HIS A 271 -15.03 -0.24 -6.86
CA HIS A 271 -14.83 0.30 -8.20
C HIS A 271 -14.79 -0.82 -9.26
N ILE A 272 -14.15 -1.95 -8.91
CA ILE A 272 -14.06 -3.14 -9.76
C ILE A 272 -15.44 -3.80 -9.84
N THR A 273 -16.09 -4.05 -8.70
CA THR A 273 -17.42 -4.67 -8.65
C THR A 273 -18.46 -3.85 -9.42
N GLY A 274 -18.48 -2.53 -9.23
CA GLY A 274 -19.41 -1.64 -9.93
C GLY A 274 -19.22 -1.64 -11.44
N CYS A 275 -17.97 -1.56 -11.92
CA CYS A 275 -17.68 -1.65 -13.36
C CYS A 275 -17.96 -3.05 -13.92
N PHE A 276 -17.74 -4.10 -13.13
CA PHE A 276 -18.09 -5.47 -13.49
C PHE A 276 -19.60 -5.61 -13.68
N LEU A 277 -20.40 -5.21 -12.70
CA LEU A 277 -21.87 -5.24 -12.76
C LEU A 277 -22.43 -4.39 -13.90
N LEU A 278 -21.77 -3.27 -14.21
CA LEU A 278 -22.14 -2.39 -15.31
C LEU A 278 -21.93 -3.07 -16.68
N THR A 279 -20.85 -3.82 -16.85
CA THR A 279 -20.44 -4.33 -18.17
C THR A 279 -20.72 -5.82 -18.39
N PHE A 280 -21.06 -6.57 -17.33
CA PHE A 280 -21.34 -7.99 -17.39
C PHE A 280 -22.72 -8.28 -18.01
N GLY A 281 -22.77 -9.27 -18.92
CA GLY A 281 -24.02 -9.84 -19.43
C GLY A 281 -24.88 -8.95 -20.34
N ASP A 282 -24.29 -7.92 -20.98
CA ASP A 282 -25.00 -7.00 -21.90
C ASP A 282 -26.28 -6.40 -21.28
N ARG A 283 -26.18 -5.98 -20.02
CA ARG A 283 -27.29 -5.43 -19.24
C ARG A 283 -27.89 -4.19 -19.91
N LYS A 284 -29.21 -4.22 -20.15
CA LYS A 284 -30.01 -3.08 -20.59
C LYS A 284 -30.33 -2.19 -19.38
N ILE A 285 -29.84 -0.95 -19.38
CA ILE A 285 -30.02 -0.01 -18.27
C ILE A 285 -31.07 1.04 -18.68
N PRO A 286 -32.13 1.26 -17.89
CA PRO A 286 -33.11 2.32 -18.14
C PRO A 286 -32.44 3.70 -18.25
N ILE A 287 -33.01 4.62 -19.03
CA ILE A 287 -32.45 5.98 -19.18
C ILE A 287 -32.31 6.70 -17.83
N GLU A 288 -33.26 6.53 -16.92
CA GLU A 288 -33.26 7.22 -15.62
C GLU A 288 -32.01 6.82 -14.81
N ASP A 289 -31.81 5.52 -14.65
CA ASP A 289 -30.62 4.93 -14.01
C ASP A 289 -29.33 5.32 -14.72
N ALA A 290 -29.31 5.24 -16.06
CA ALA A 290 -28.15 5.64 -16.86
C ALA A 290 -27.81 7.12 -16.66
N THR A 291 -28.82 7.99 -16.57
CA THR A 291 -28.63 9.43 -16.33
C THR A 291 -28.05 9.68 -14.94
N GLN A 292 -28.54 8.95 -13.92
CA GLN A 292 -27.99 9.03 -12.56
C GLN A 292 -26.52 8.57 -12.52
N ILE A 293 -26.20 7.43 -13.13
CA ILE A 293 -24.82 6.92 -13.20
C ILE A 293 -23.91 7.94 -13.90
N LEU A 294 -24.36 8.47 -15.05
CA LEU A 294 -23.59 9.45 -15.80
C LEU A 294 -23.41 10.75 -15.02
N SER A 295 -24.39 11.19 -14.23
CA SER A 295 -24.30 12.45 -13.48
C SER A 295 -23.05 12.54 -12.59
N ALA A 296 -22.57 11.41 -12.06
CA ALA A 296 -21.38 11.32 -11.21
C ALA A 296 -20.05 11.54 -11.97
N VAL A 297 -20.03 11.33 -13.30
CA VAL A 297 -18.82 11.43 -14.11
C VAL A 297 -18.59 12.88 -14.56
N PRO A 298 -17.50 13.55 -14.15
CA PRO A 298 -17.18 14.91 -14.58
C PRO A 298 -16.64 14.92 -16.03
N ASN A 299 -16.76 16.07 -16.71
CA ASN A 299 -16.11 16.34 -18.02
C ASN A 299 -16.40 15.30 -19.11
N LYS A 300 -17.68 14.96 -19.29
CA LYS A 300 -18.12 14.00 -20.31
C LYS A 300 -17.82 14.52 -21.72
N LYS A 301 -17.06 13.76 -22.51
CA LYS A 301 -16.72 14.13 -23.90
C LYS A 301 -17.70 13.55 -24.93
N ARG A 302 -18.48 12.55 -24.54
CA ARG A 302 -19.45 11.81 -25.38
C ARG A 302 -20.69 11.45 -24.56
N LEU A 303 -21.80 11.23 -25.25
CA LEU A 303 -23.01 10.62 -24.71
C LEU A 303 -23.16 9.22 -25.29
N PRO A 304 -23.75 8.27 -24.55
CA PRO A 304 -23.95 6.93 -25.06
C PRO A 304 -25.09 6.92 -26.08
N GLU A 305 -25.07 5.92 -26.96
CA GLU A 305 -26.18 5.68 -27.88
C GLU A 305 -27.40 5.18 -27.11
N ILE A 306 -28.56 5.77 -27.39
CA ILE A 306 -29.82 5.38 -26.79
C ILE A 306 -30.49 4.36 -27.70
N HIS A 307 -30.76 3.19 -27.15
CA HIS A 307 -31.44 2.10 -27.83
C HIS A 307 -32.91 2.08 -27.42
N GLN A 308 -33.77 1.55 -28.29
CA GLN A 308 -35.19 1.31 -28.00
C GLN A 308 -35.48 -0.17 -28.09
N ASP A 309 -36.18 -0.69 -27.09
CA ASP A 309 -36.66 -2.07 -27.08
C ASP A 309 -37.92 -2.20 -27.92
N GLU A 310 -38.32 -3.44 -28.25
CA GLU A 310 -39.55 -3.74 -29.01
C GLU A 310 -40.82 -3.14 -28.36
N ASN A 311 -40.78 -2.90 -27.04
CA ASN A 311 -41.84 -2.27 -26.26
C ASN A 311 -41.76 -0.72 -26.19
N GLY A 312 -40.92 -0.08 -27.00
CA GLY A 312 -40.73 1.38 -27.03
C GLY A 312 -39.99 1.96 -25.82
N ARG A 313 -39.51 1.11 -24.90
CA ARG A 313 -38.73 1.55 -23.73
C ARG A 313 -37.31 1.89 -24.16
N ARG A 314 -36.85 3.09 -23.82
CA ARG A 314 -35.50 3.55 -24.12
C ARG A 314 -34.52 3.04 -23.06
N PHE A 315 -33.40 2.48 -23.49
CA PHE A 315 -32.34 1.96 -22.62
C PHE A 315 -30.96 2.21 -23.21
N VAL A 316 -29.93 2.01 -22.41
CA VAL A 316 -28.52 2.10 -22.80
C VAL A 316 -27.80 0.82 -22.35
N TYR A 317 -26.88 0.30 -23.16
CA TYR A 317 -26.04 -0.81 -22.70
C TYR A 317 -24.97 -0.30 -21.75
N GLY A 318 -24.70 -1.03 -20.66
CA GLY A 318 -23.68 -0.60 -19.70
C GLY A 318 -22.26 -0.52 -20.29
N LYS A 319 -21.97 -1.28 -21.36
CA LYS A 319 -20.73 -1.14 -22.14
C LYS A 319 -20.62 0.23 -22.84
N ASP A 320 -21.74 0.77 -23.34
CA ASP A 320 -21.78 2.10 -23.96
C ASP A 320 -21.55 3.19 -22.91
N ILE A 321 -22.08 3.00 -21.70
CA ILE A 321 -21.81 3.90 -20.56
C ILE A 321 -20.32 3.91 -20.21
N PHE A 322 -19.69 2.73 -20.09
CA PHE A 322 -18.25 2.63 -19.81
C PHE A 322 -17.40 3.22 -20.95
N SER A 323 -17.84 3.11 -22.19
CA SER A 323 -17.10 3.65 -23.35
C SER A 323 -16.92 5.17 -23.32
N ILE A 324 -17.71 5.90 -22.53
CA ILE A 324 -17.61 7.37 -22.41
C ILE A 324 -16.32 7.82 -21.73
N VAL A 325 -15.77 7.00 -20.82
CA VAL A 325 -14.53 7.33 -20.10
C VAL A 325 -13.28 6.96 -20.91
N LEU A 326 -13.42 6.24 -22.03
CA LEU A 326 -12.29 5.81 -22.84
C LEU A 326 -11.86 6.88 -23.85
N PRO A 327 -10.54 7.02 -24.12
CA PRO A 327 -10.04 7.84 -25.22
C PRO A 327 -10.58 7.38 -26.58
N LYS A 328 -10.83 8.33 -27.48
CA LYS A 328 -11.52 8.10 -28.77
C LYS A 328 -10.78 7.17 -29.73
N ASP A 329 -9.46 7.08 -29.62
CA ASP A 329 -8.62 6.31 -30.55
C ASP A 329 -8.09 5.02 -29.91
N LEU A 330 -8.47 4.74 -28.65
CA LEU A 330 -8.00 3.57 -27.92
C LEU A 330 -8.52 2.30 -28.57
N THR A 331 -7.60 1.42 -28.94
CA THR A 331 -7.91 0.09 -29.47
C THR A 331 -7.03 -0.95 -28.76
N MET A 332 -7.65 -1.93 -28.11
CA MET A 332 -6.94 -2.99 -27.41
C MET A 332 -7.79 -4.23 -27.18
N SER A 333 -7.15 -5.38 -27.03
CA SER A 333 -7.80 -6.64 -26.68
C SER A 333 -7.01 -7.41 -25.64
N PHE A 334 -7.68 -7.95 -24.63
CA PHE A 334 -7.05 -8.77 -23.59
C PHE A 334 -8.06 -9.67 -22.87
N PRO A 335 -7.64 -10.81 -22.30
CA PRO A 335 -8.53 -11.65 -21.49
C PRO A 335 -8.84 -10.99 -20.14
N ALA A 336 -10.13 -10.93 -19.80
CA ALA A 336 -10.60 -10.60 -18.45
C ALA A 336 -10.20 -11.70 -17.45
N LYS A 337 -10.15 -11.38 -16.16
CA LYS A 337 -9.90 -12.34 -15.07
C LYS A 337 -10.96 -13.43 -15.00
N VAL A 338 -12.23 -13.10 -15.30
CA VAL A 338 -13.33 -14.08 -15.31
C VAL A 338 -13.20 -15.12 -16.43
N CYS A 339 -12.28 -14.93 -17.38
CA CYS A 339 -12.07 -15.88 -18.46
C CYS A 339 -11.50 -17.22 -17.96
N SER A 340 -12.25 -18.31 -18.14
CA SER A 340 -11.87 -19.65 -17.66
C SER A 340 -10.77 -20.36 -18.47
N HIS A 341 -10.44 -19.88 -19.68
CA HIS A 341 -9.46 -20.53 -20.58
C HIS A 341 -8.49 -19.52 -21.24
N PRO A 342 -7.51 -18.96 -20.50
CA PRO A 342 -6.41 -18.23 -21.11
C PRO A 342 -5.34 -19.21 -21.65
N PRO A 343 -4.81 -19.02 -22.88
CA PRO A 343 -5.07 -17.94 -23.83
C PRO A 343 -6.34 -18.18 -24.69
N CYS A 344 -7.35 -17.30 -24.60
CA CYS A 344 -8.45 -17.22 -25.57
C CYS A 344 -8.02 -16.38 -26.78
N ASP A 345 -8.37 -16.81 -28.00
CA ASP A 345 -8.46 -15.84 -29.10
C ASP A 345 -9.56 -14.83 -28.73
N PRO A 346 -9.26 -13.51 -28.71
CA PRO A 346 -10.26 -12.51 -28.39
C PRO A 346 -11.53 -12.59 -29.25
N LYS A 347 -11.40 -12.97 -30.53
CA LYS A 347 -12.50 -12.99 -31.50
C LYS A 347 -13.39 -14.23 -31.37
N ASP A 348 -12.78 -15.38 -31.09
CA ASP A 348 -13.47 -16.68 -30.98
C ASP A 348 -13.66 -17.13 -29.52
N CYS A 349 -13.79 -16.18 -28.59
CA CYS A 349 -13.98 -16.49 -27.17
C CYS A 349 -15.39 -17.07 -26.92
N PRO A 350 -15.54 -18.36 -26.52
CA PRO A 350 -16.85 -18.99 -26.34
C PRO A 350 -17.71 -18.33 -25.26
N THR A 351 -17.06 -17.70 -24.28
CA THR A 351 -17.71 -17.06 -23.13
C THR A 351 -17.86 -15.55 -23.27
N LYS A 352 -17.43 -14.95 -24.40
CA LYS A 352 -17.42 -13.49 -24.63
C LYS A 352 -16.78 -12.66 -23.50
N THR A 353 -15.87 -13.27 -22.73
CA THR A 353 -15.20 -12.65 -21.57
C THR A 353 -13.92 -11.91 -21.96
N CYS A 354 -13.31 -12.25 -23.09
CA CYS A 354 -12.18 -11.52 -23.66
C CYS A 354 -12.63 -10.06 -23.99
N VAL A 355 -11.93 -9.05 -23.45
CA VAL A 355 -12.21 -7.61 -23.61
C VAL A 355 -11.73 -7.13 -24.97
N ILE A 356 -12.60 -6.45 -25.72
CA ILE A 356 -12.30 -5.84 -27.02
C ILE A 356 -12.79 -4.39 -27.01
N ILE A 357 -11.84 -3.48 -27.13
CA ILE A 357 -12.08 -2.04 -27.26
C ILE A 357 -11.59 -1.62 -28.65
N GLU A 358 -12.44 -0.95 -29.41
CA GLU A 358 -12.12 -0.41 -30.73
C GLU A 358 -12.53 1.06 -30.82
N LYS A 359 -11.59 1.95 -31.14
CA LYS A 359 -11.83 3.40 -31.26
C LYS A 359 -12.62 3.98 -30.06
N GLY A 360 -12.20 3.57 -28.86
CA GLY A 360 -12.80 4.02 -27.60
C GLY A 360 -14.20 3.45 -27.30
N VAL A 361 -14.64 2.41 -28.02
CA VAL A 361 -15.92 1.74 -27.78
C VAL A 361 -15.66 0.31 -27.31
N LEU A 362 -16.22 -0.05 -26.14
CA LEU A 362 -16.17 -1.40 -25.58
C LEU A 362 -17.17 -2.29 -26.31
N LYS A 363 -16.70 -3.09 -27.27
CA LYS A 363 -17.53 -4.00 -28.06
C LYS A 363 -17.85 -5.29 -27.30
N GLN A 364 -16.85 -5.87 -26.65
CA GLN A 364 -16.97 -7.17 -25.98
C GLN A 364 -16.18 -7.21 -24.68
N GLY A 365 -16.57 -8.13 -23.79
CA GLY A 365 -15.90 -8.43 -22.54
C GLY A 365 -16.48 -7.68 -21.36
N VAL A 366 -15.85 -7.92 -20.20
CA VAL A 366 -16.24 -7.38 -18.91
C VAL A 366 -15.07 -6.66 -18.28
N ILE A 367 -15.35 -5.56 -17.59
CA ILE A 367 -14.34 -4.75 -16.90
C ILE A 367 -14.16 -5.29 -15.49
N ASP A 368 -13.00 -5.86 -15.21
CA ASP A 368 -12.64 -6.44 -13.90
C ASP A 368 -11.25 -5.99 -13.42
N GLU A 369 -10.66 -6.67 -12.43
CA GLU A 369 -9.34 -6.35 -11.87
C GLU A 369 -8.24 -6.26 -12.95
N ASN A 370 -8.29 -7.11 -13.99
CA ASN A 370 -7.29 -7.06 -15.08
C ASN A 370 -7.46 -5.85 -16.00
N ALA A 371 -8.64 -5.22 -16.02
CA ALA A 371 -8.90 -4.06 -16.84
C ALA A 371 -8.46 -2.76 -16.15
N ILE A 372 -8.93 -2.54 -14.91
CA ILE A 372 -8.80 -1.25 -14.21
C ILE A 372 -8.15 -1.36 -12.82
N GLY A 373 -7.87 -2.58 -12.34
CA GLY A 373 -7.40 -2.83 -10.99
C GLY A 373 -5.99 -2.31 -10.72
N ALA A 374 -5.69 -2.00 -9.46
CA ALA A 374 -4.32 -1.77 -9.02
C ALA A 374 -3.42 -2.99 -9.36
N PHE A 375 -2.16 -2.74 -9.71
CA PHE A 375 -1.15 -3.70 -10.20
C PHE A 375 -1.41 -4.33 -11.58
N LYS A 376 -2.68 -4.63 -11.92
CA LYS A 376 -3.03 -5.43 -13.11
C LYS A 376 -3.76 -4.67 -14.21
N GLY A 377 -4.15 -3.41 -13.97
CA GLY A 377 -5.02 -2.65 -14.85
C GLY A 377 -4.43 -2.36 -16.22
N LYS A 378 -4.73 -3.20 -17.22
CA LYS A 378 -4.21 -3.07 -18.58
C LYS A 378 -4.71 -1.82 -19.30
N ILE A 379 -5.93 -1.38 -19.02
CA ILE A 379 -6.49 -0.15 -19.62
C ILE A 379 -5.76 1.07 -19.06
N VAL A 380 -5.53 1.10 -17.74
CA VAL A 380 -4.79 2.19 -17.06
C VAL A 380 -3.37 2.28 -17.61
N ASP A 381 -2.65 1.15 -17.68
CA ASP A 381 -1.29 1.09 -18.23
C ASP A 381 -1.23 1.64 -19.67
N ARG A 382 -2.18 1.21 -20.50
CA ARG A 382 -2.27 1.61 -21.90
C ARG A 382 -2.54 3.10 -22.06
N ILE A 383 -3.47 3.66 -21.29
CA ILE A 383 -3.81 5.09 -21.35
C ILE A 383 -2.62 5.95 -20.94
N VAL A 384 -1.94 5.59 -19.84
CA VAL A 384 -0.79 6.35 -19.34
C VAL A 384 0.36 6.38 -20.34
N ARG A 385 0.63 5.26 -21.02
CA ARG A 385 1.73 5.15 -21.99
C ARG A 385 1.48 5.87 -23.30
N ASP A 386 0.26 5.79 -23.82
CA ASP A 386 -0.07 6.33 -25.13
C ASP A 386 -0.50 7.81 -25.08
N TYR A 387 -1.21 8.21 -24.01
CA TYR A 387 -1.83 9.54 -23.89
C TYR A 387 -1.23 10.39 -22.77
N GLY A 388 -0.29 9.86 -22.00
CA GLY A 388 0.39 10.55 -20.91
C GLY A 388 -0.30 10.42 -19.54
N THR A 389 0.38 10.91 -18.51
CA THR A 389 -0.03 10.81 -17.10
C THR A 389 -1.29 11.63 -16.79
N ASP A 390 -1.48 12.78 -17.44
CA ASP A 390 -2.68 13.61 -17.29
C ASP A 390 -3.96 12.90 -17.75
N ALA A 391 -3.89 12.17 -18.86
CA ALA A 391 -5.00 11.36 -19.37
C ALA A 391 -5.27 10.17 -18.44
N GLY A 392 -4.22 9.56 -17.89
CA GLY A 392 -4.35 8.51 -16.87
C GLY A 392 -5.07 9.00 -15.61
N ARG A 393 -4.74 10.21 -15.14
CA ARG A 393 -5.43 10.85 -14.01
C ARG A 393 -6.91 11.11 -14.31
N GLU A 394 -7.22 11.72 -15.46
CA GLU A 394 -8.62 11.99 -15.85
C GLU A 394 -9.42 10.69 -15.92
N PHE A 395 -8.85 9.64 -16.51
CA PHE A 395 -9.48 8.32 -16.58
C PHE A 395 -9.73 7.72 -15.19
N LEU A 396 -8.74 7.74 -14.29
CA LEU A 396 -8.87 7.20 -12.94
C LEU A 396 -9.94 7.95 -12.12
N ASP A 397 -9.96 9.28 -12.19
CA ASP A 397 -10.97 10.10 -11.50
C ASP A 397 -12.39 9.81 -12.03
N GLN A 398 -12.54 9.56 -13.33
CA GLN A 398 -13.83 9.24 -13.95
C GLN A 398 -14.29 7.81 -13.65
N VAL A 399 -13.42 6.81 -13.81
CA VAL A 399 -13.77 5.40 -13.66
C VAL A 399 -14.11 5.03 -12.22
N THR A 400 -13.44 5.65 -11.25
CA THR A 400 -13.71 5.42 -9.81
C THR A 400 -15.10 5.91 -9.42
N ARG A 401 -15.48 7.11 -9.87
CA ARG A 401 -16.81 7.68 -9.67
C ARG A 401 -17.88 6.89 -10.42
N LEU A 402 -17.58 6.46 -11.65
CA LEU A 402 -18.48 5.63 -12.45
C LEU A 402 -18.77 4.30 -11.74
N GLY A 403 -17.74 3.61 -11.24
CA GLY A 403 -17.89 2.35 -10.52
C GLY A 403 -18.74 2.51 -9.25
N ILE A 404 -18.53 3.59 -8.48
CA ILE A 404 -19.34 3.88 -7.30
C ILE A 404 -20.80 4.20 -7.66
N ALA A 405 -21.03 5.02 -8.68
CA ALA A 405 -22.39 5.37 -9.09
C ALA A 405 -23.15 4.12 -9.59
N ALA A 406 -22.47 3.25 -10.35
CA ALA A 406 -23.03 2.00 -10.84
C ALA A 406 -23.40 1.05 -9.69
N ILE A 407 -22.49 0.80 -8.74
CA ILE A 407 -22.77 -0.10 -7.61
C ILE A 407 -23.88 0.45 -6.70
N SER A 408 -23.97 1.77 -6.52
CA SER A 408 -25.04 2.40 -5.74
C SER A 408 -26.42 2.25 -6.40
N VAL A 409 -26.50 2.37 -7.72
CA VAL A 409 -27.78 2.22 -8.46
C VAL A 409 -28.23 0.76 -8.51
N PHE A 410 -27.31 -0.18 -8.77
CA PHE A 410 -27.67 -1.59 -8.87
C PHE A 410 -27.96 -2.25 -7.53
N GLY A 411 -27.40 -1.71 -6.45
CA GLY A 411 -27.40 -2.37 -5.15
C GLY A 411 -26.47 -3.57 -5.13
N PHE A 412 -25.60 -3.64 -4.13
CA PHE A 412 -24.71 -4.78 -3.95
C PHE A 412 -24.59 -5.09 -2.46
N THR A 413 -24.91 -6.33 -2.10
CA THR A 413 -24.86 -6.82 -0.73
C THR A 413 -24.45 -8.29 -0.73
N ILE A 414 -23.93 -8.77 0.40
CA ILE A 414 -23.65 -10.18 0.62
C ILE A 414 -24.64 -10.72 1.65
N GLY A 415 -25.33 -11.80 1.32
CA GLY A 415 -26.21 -12.53 2.22
C GLY A 415 -25.47 -13.68 2.90
N ILE A 416 -26.03 -14.22 3.99
CA ILE A 416 -25.51 -15.46 4.56
C ILE A 416 -25.71 -16.63 3.60
N ASP A 417 -26.77 -16.59 2.80
CA ASP A 417 -27.18 -17.57 1.80
C ASP A 417 -26.27 -17.63 0.57
N ASP A 418 -25.42 -16.61 0.34
CA ASP A 418 -24.38 -16.65 -0.68
C ASP A 418 -23.34 -17.76 -0.44
N GLU A 419 -23.30 -18.35 0.75
CA GLU A 419 -22.42 -19.48 1.07
C GLU A 419 -23.17 -20.82 1.17
N ASP A 420 -24.49 -20.82 0.95
CA ASP A 420 -25.27 -22.06 0.97
C ASP A 420 -25.02 -22.91 -0.27
N ILE A 421 -24.76 -24.19 0.00
CA ILE A 421 -24.65 -25.23 -1.03
C ILE A 421 -25.77 -26.24 -0.85
N PRO A 422 -26.35 -26.77 -1.95
CA PRO A 422 -27.39 -27.79 -1.88
C PRO A 422 -26.96 -29.02 -1.09
N GLN A 423 -27.93 -29.74 -0.53
CA GLN A 423 -27.66 -30.95 0.25
C GLN A 423 -26.88 -32.00 -0.54
N GLU A 424 -27.15 -32.13 -1.84
CA GLU A 424 -26.41 -33.02 -2.76
C GLU A 424 -24.90 -32.70 -2.78
N ALA A 425 -24.54 -31.43 -2.87
CA ALA A 425 -23.15 -30.98 -2.85
C ALA A 425 -22.50 -31.25 -1.49
N ARG A 426 -23.24 -31.08 -0.39
CA ARG A 426 -22.75 -31.38 0.97
C ARG A 426 -22.43 -32.86 1.13
N VAL A 427 -23.32 -33.74 0.66
CA VAL A 427 -23.12 -35.19 0.71
C VAL A 427 -21.90 -35.59 -0.12
N GLN A 428 -21.74 -35.07 -1.34
CA GLN A 428 -20.57 -35.34 -2.18
C GLN A 428 -19.26 -34.89 -1.50
N ILE A 429 -19.26 -33.73 -0.85
CA ILE A 429 -18.08 -33.23 -0.11
C ILE A 429 -17.77 -34.15 1.07
N GLU A 430 -18.78 -34.55 1.85
CA GLU A 430 -18.58 -35.45 2.99
C GLU A 430 -18.07 -36.83 2.55
N GLU A 431 -18.62 -37.40 1.47
CA GLU A 431 -18.15 -38.67 0.89
C GLU A 431 -16.68 -38.59 0.46
N GLY A 432 -16.30 -37.53 -0.26
CA GLY A 432 -14.92 -37.35 -0.71
C GLY A 432 -13.94 -37.08 0.44
N LEU A 433 -14.37 -36.38 1.51
CA LEU A 433 -13.57 -36.19 2.71
C LEU A 433 -13.36 -37.51 3.48
N GLU A 434 -14.40 -38.35 3.57
CA GLU A 434 -14.29 -39.68 4.19
C GLU A 434 -13.40 -40.63 3.37
N GLU A 435 -13.46 -40.57 2.03
CA GLU A 435 -12.52 -41.29 1.17
C GLU A 435 -11.06 -40.85 1.42
N ALA A 436 -10.82 -39.54 1.59
CA ALA A 436 -9.51 -39.02 1.93
C ALA A 436 -9.03 -39.52 3.30
N LYS A 437 -9.89 -39.54 4.32
CA LYS A 437 -9.56 -40.12 5.63
C LYS A 437 -9.22 -41.61 5.54
N LYS A 438 -9.96 -42.38 4.75
CA LYS A 438 -9.66 -43.81 4.51
C LYS A 438 -8.30 -44.00 3.85
N LYS A 439 -7.96 -43.21 2.82
CA LYS A 439 -6.64 -43.25 2.16
C LYS A 439 -5.50 -42.92 3.14
N ILE A 440 -5.71 -41.94 4.02
CA ILE A 440 -4.72 -41.59 5.05
C ILE A 440 -4.50 -42.76 6.03
N ASN A 441 -5.57 -43.43 6.45
CA ASN A 441 -5.45 -44.60 7.32
C ASN A 441 -4.72 -45.76 6.62
N GLN A 442 -4.96 -45.99 5.33
CA GLN A 442 -4.22 -46.98 4.54
C GLN A 442 -2.71 -46.65 4.46
N LEU A 443 -2.36 -45.38 4.23
CA LEU A 443 -0.95 -44.94 4.23
C LEU A 443 -0.29 -45.19 5.60
N ILE A 444 -1.01 -44.93 6.70
CA ILE A 444 -0.54 -45.20 8.06
C ILE A 444 -0.34 -46.71 8.31
N GLU A 445 -1.21 -47.57 7.76
CA GLU A 445 -1.08 -49.02 7.86
C GLU A 445 0.12 -49.56 7.06
N ILE A 446 0.36 -49.04 5.85
CA ILE A 446 1.54 -49.37 5.03
C ILE A 446 2.82 -48.97 5.78
N TYR A 447 2.82 -47.77 6.37
CA TYR A 447 3.94 -47.30 7.20
C TYR A 447 4.18 -48.21 8.41
N LYS A 448 3.13 -48.62 9.13
CA LYS A 448 3.24 -49.53 10.27
C LYS A 448 3.74 -50.93 9.89
N ARG A 449 3.45 -51.39 8.68
CA ARG A 449 3.96 -52.66 8.14
C ARG A 449 5.40 -52.57 7.64
N GLY A 450 5.98 -51.37 7.54
CA GLY A 450 7.32 -51.16 6.99
C GLY A 450 7.40 -51.32 5.47
N GLU A 451 6.26 -51.28 4.78
CA GLU A 451 6.14 -51.49 3.31
C GLU A 451 6.23 -50.16 2.53
N MET A 452 6.43 -49.02 3.21
CA MET A 452 6.50 -47.71 2.57
C MET A 452 7.87 -47.46 1.94
N GLU A 453 7.90 -47.12 0.66
CA GLU A 453 9.13 -46.70 0.00
C GLU A 453 9.46 -45.23 0.33
N PRO A 454 10.72 -44.92 0.72
CA PRO A 454 11.10 -43.56 1.04
C PRO A 454 11.22 -42.71 -0.23
N LEU A 455 10.75 -41.47 -0.17
CA LEU A 455 11.00 -40.50 -1.23
C LEU A 455 12.50 -40.13 -1.26
N PRO A 456 13.07 -39.84 -2.46
CA PRO A 456 14.49 -39.50 -2.59
C PRO A 456 14.90 -38.35 -1.66
N GLY A 457 15.93 -38.60 -0.83
CA GLY A 457 16.48 -37.61 0.10
C GLY A 457 15.63 -37.32 1.34
N ARG A 458 14.62 -38.14 1.63
CA ARG A 458 13.70 -37.97 2.75
C ARG A 458 13.65 -39.21 3.63
N SER A 459 13.37 -39.02 4.92
CA SER A 459 13.13 -40.15 5.82
C SER A 459 11.76 -40.80 5.54
N LEU A 460 11.56 -42.02 6.03
CA LEU A 460 10.26 -42.70 5.93
C LEU A 460 9.14 -41.92 6.62
N GLU A 461 9.43 -41.31 7.77
CA GLU A 461 8.49 -40.46 8.51
C GLU A 461 8.11 -39.20 7.71
N GLU A 462 9.09 -38.51 7.14
CA GLU A 462 8.85 -37.34 6.29
C GLU A 462 8.07 -37.72 5.02
N THR A 463 8.34 -38.91 4.47
CA THR A 463 7.63 -39.44 3.30
C THR A 463 6.15 -39.66 3.60
N LEU A 464 5.83 -40.28 4.74
CA LEU A 464 4.45 -40.46 5.19
C LEU A 464 3.73 -39.12 5.35
N GLU A 465 4.36 -38.15 6.03
CA GLU A 465 3.78 -36.83 6.28
C GLU A 465 3.49 -36.07 4.98
N MET A 466 4.42 -36.10 4.01
CA MET A 466 4.22 -35.45 2.71
C MET A 466 3.10 -36.11 1.90
N GLU A 467 3.02 -37.44 1.88
CA GLU A 467 1.94 -38.15 1.19
C GLU A 467 0.56 -37.83 1.81
N ILE A 468 0.47 -37.76 3.13
CA ILE A 468 -0.77 -37.34 3.81
C ILE A 468 -1.11 -35.89 3.49
N MET A 469 -0.13 -34.97 3.46
CA MET A 469 -0.36 -33.59 3.06
C MET A 469 -0.84 -33.48 1.61
N ARG A 470 -0.34 -34.33 0.70
CA ARG A 470 -0.79 -34.41 -0.68
C ARG A 470 -2.24 -34.87 -0.78
N VAL A 471 -2.64 -35.90 -0.02
CA VAL A 471 -4.02 -36.40 0.00
C VAL A 471 -4.98 -35.35 0.57
N THR A 472 -4.63 -34.71 1.69
CA THR A 472 -5.45 -33.67 2.32
C THR A 472 -5.57 -32.41 1.44
N GLY A 473 -4.51 -32.04 0.72
CA GLY A 473 -4.53 -30.97 -0.27
C GLY A 473 -5.53 -31.25 -1.40
N ARG A 474 -5.46 -32.43 -2.03
CA ARG A 474 -6.41 -32.82 -3.09
C ARG A 474 -7.85 -32.86 -2.59
N ALA A 475 -8.07 -33.36 -1.37
CA ALA A 475 -9.40 -33.43 -0.78
C ALA A 475 -10.02 -32.03 -0.59
N ARG A 476 -9.22 -31.05 -0.17
CA ARG A 476 -9.64 -29.64 -0.07
C ARG A 476 -9.97 -29.05 -1.44
N ASP A 477 -9.10 -29.27 -2.43
CA ASP A 477 -9.29 -28.71 -3.77
C ASP A 477 -10.56 -29.30 -4.45
N MET A 478 -10.78 -30.61 -4.29
CA MET A 478 -12.02 -31.29 -4.70
C MET A 478 -13.27 -30.69 -4.02
N ALA A 479 -13.23 -30.49 -2.70
CA ALA A 479 -14.34 -29.88 -1.98
C ALA A 479 -14.64 -28.46 -2.49
N GLY A 480 -13.59 -27.69 -2.83
CA GLY A 480 -13.72 -26.38 -3.43
C GLY A 480 -14.30 -26.39 -4.84
N GLU A 481 -13.91 -27.35 -5.68
CA GLU A 481 -14.49 -27.52 -7.02
C GLU A 481 -15.97 -27.88 -6.97
N ILE A 482 -16.36 -28.81 -6.08
CA ILE A 482 -17.76 -29.19 -5.89
C ILE A 482 -18.56 -27.96 -5.46
N ALA A 483 -18.12 -27.24 -4.41
CA ALA A 483 -18.80 -26.03 -3.95
C ALA A 483 -18.92 -24.98 -5.08
N SER A 484 -17.85 -24.78 -5.85
CA SER A 484 -17.81 -23.80 -6.95
C SER A 484 -18.77 -24.10 -8.11
N ARG A 485 -19.13 -25.36 -8.34
CA ARG A 485 -20.10 -25.74 -9.40
C ARG A 485 -21.52 -25.27 -9.08
N TYR A 486 -21.88 -25.26 -7.80
CA TYR A 486 -23.21 -24.87 -7.34
C TYR A 486 -23.31 -23.37 -7.01
N LEU A 487 -22.19 -22.70 -6.81
CA LEU A 487 -22.12 -21.25 -6.60
C LEU A 487 -22.07 -20.51 -7.96
N GLY A 488 -23.23 -20.05 -8.43
CA GLY A 488 -23.39 -19.38 -9.72
C GLY A 488 -22.93 -17.91 -9.76
N MET A 489 -22.92 -17.30 -10.95
CA MET A 489 -22.56 -15.88 -11.16
C MET A 489 -23.60 -14.88 -10.66
N ASN A 490 -24.77 -15.34 -10.20
CA ASN A 490 -25.81 -14.48 -9.61
C ASN A 490 -25.55 -14.19 -8.13
N ASN A 491 -24.52 -14.81 -7.55
CA ASN A 491 -24.14 -14.68 -6.16
C ASN A 491 -23.08 -13.58 -5.99
N SER A 492 -23.31 -12.67 -5.04
CA SER A 492 -22.44 -11.52 -4.80
C SER A 492 -21.03 -11.92 -4.38
N ALA A 493 -20.89 -12.95 -3.54
CA ALA A 493 -19.59 -13.43 -3.09
C ALA A 493 -18.76 -13.99 -4.25
N VAL A 494 -19.41 -14.73 -5.16
CA VAL A 494 -18.77 -15.26 -6.39
C VAL A 494 -18.37 -14.12 -7.32
N ILE A 495 -19.22 -13.10 -7.49
CA ILE A 495 -18.91 -11.92 -8.29
C ILE A 495 -17.65 -11.23 -7.74
N MET A 496 -17.54 -11.02 -6.43
CA MET A 496 -16.35 -10.39 -5.82
C MET A 496 -15.08 -11.22 -6.04
N ALA A 497 -15.16 -12.54 -5.86
CA ALA A 497 -14.02 -13.44 -6.01
C ALA A 497 -13.55 -13.53 -7.48
N LYS A 498 -14.48 -13.68 -8.43
CA LYS A 498 -14.15 -13.83 -9.86
C LYS A 498 -13.76 -12.51 -10.53
N SER A 499 -14.43 -11.41 -10.21
CA SER A 499 -14.03 -10.06 -10.69
C SER A 499 -12.67 -9.63 -10.13
N GLY A 500 -12.25 -10.21 -9.00
CA GLY A 500 -11.02 -9.82 -8.32
C GLY A 500 -11.12 -8.55 -7.51
N ALA A 501 -12.36 -8.10 -7.23
CA ALA A 501 -12.60 -7.01 -6.31
C ALA A 501 -12.08 -7.35 -4.91
N ARG A 502 -12.62 -8.38 -4.27
CA ARG A 502 -12.20 -8.84 -2.93
C ARG A 502 -12.48 -10.33 -2.77
N GLY A 503 -11.58 -11.02 -2.06
CA GLY A 503 -11.72 -12.46 -1.82
C GLY A 503 -11.21 -13.33 -2.98
N SER A 504 -11.21 -14.63 -2.76
CA SER A 504 -10.75 -15.63 -3.73
C SER A 504 -11.70 -16.83 -3.74
N MET A 505 -11.68 -17.61 -4.81
CA MET A 505 -12.43 -18.88 -4.87
C MET A 505 -11.98 -19.86 -3.78
N LEU A 506 -10.70 -19.79 -3.37
CA LEU A 506 -10.19 -20.58 -2.25
C LEU A 506 -10.87 -20.22 -0.93
N ASN A 507 -11.07 -18.93 -0.65
CA ASN A 507 -11.73 -18.48 0.58
C ASN A 507 -13.20 -18.93 0.59
N LEU A 508 -13.91 -18.80 -0.54
CA LEU A 508 -15.27 -19.33 -0.69
C LEU A 508 -15.33 -20.84 -0.48
N SER A 509 -14.33 -21.56 -1.00
CA SER A 509 -14.19 -23.01 -0.79
C SER A 509 -13.99 -23.37 0.68
N GLN A 510 -13.32 -22.53 1.47
CA GLN A 510 -13.17 -22.75 2.92
C GLN A 510 -14.45 -22.43 3.70
N MET A 511 -15.21 -21.44 3.25
CA MET A 511 -16.48 -21.05 3.89
C MET A 511 -17.59 -22.07 3.64
N ALA A 512 -17.71 -22.58 2.42
CA ALA A 512 -18.75 -23.54 2.03
C ALA A 512 -18.31 -25.01 2.08
N GLY A 513 -17.07 -25.33 1.70
CA GLY A 513 -16.54 -26.70 1.54
C GLY A 513 -15.82 -27.25 2.76
N CYS A 514 -14.53 -26.96 2.92
CA CYS A 514 -13.75 -27.33 4.12
C CYS A 514 -12.54 -26.42 4.31
N VAL A 515 -12.12 -26.20 5.56
CA VAL A 515 -10.94 -25.36 5.85
C VAL A 515 -9.64 -26.04 5.40
N GLY A 516 -9.55 -27.36 5.61
CA GLY A 516 -8.42 -28.22 5.20
C GLY A 516 -7.33 -28.38 6.28
N GLN A 517 -6.17 -28.89 5.86
CA GLN A 517 -5.06 -29.22 6.76
C GLN A 517 -4.44 -27.97 7.40
N GLN A 518 -4.35 -27.95 8.73
CA GLN A 518 -3.59 -26.94 9.46
C GLN A 518 -2.12 -27.39 9.60
N ALA A 519 -1.21 -26.47 9.37
CA ALA A 519 0.22 -26.71 9.48
C ALA A 519 0.86 -25.66 10.39
N VAL A 520 1.98 -26.03 11.00
CA VAL A 520 2.85 -25.11 11.75
C VAL A 520 4.29 -25.34 11.27
N ARG A 521 4.92 -24.32 10.69
CA ARG A 521 6.29 -24.39 10.13
C ARG A 521 6.46 -25.45 9.03
N GLY A 522 5.42 -25.62 8.21
CA GLY A 522 5.43 -26.54 7.07
C GLY A 522 5.08 -28.00 7.39
N GLU A 523 4.92 -28.35 8.67
CA GLU A 523 4.55 -29.71 9.11
C GLU A 523 3.13 -29.74 9.68
N ARG A 524 2.50 -30.92 9.68
CA ARG A 524 1.24 -31.12 10.40
C ARG A 524 1.44 -30.91 11.91
N ILE A 525 0.36 -30.57 12.61
CA ILE A 525 0.44 -30.21 14.02
C ILE A 525 0.79 -31.44 14.86
N HIS A 526 2.00 -31.46 15.41
CA HIS A 526 2.47 -32.55 16.27
C HIS A 526 2.79 -32.11 17.71
N ARG A 527 2.95 -30.81 17.96
CA ARG A 527 3.31 -30.26 19.27
C ARG A 527 2.13 -30.31 20.23
N GLY A 528 2.30 -31.02 21.35
CA GLY A 528 1.26 -31.22 22.36
C GLY A 528 1.72 -32.08 23.53
N TYR A 529 0.86 -33.03 23.94
CA TYR A 529 1.18 -34.01 24.97
C TYR A 529 2.20 -35.06 24.48
N ARG A 530 2.77 -35.84 25.41
CA ARG A 530 3.64 -36.97 25.04
C ARG A 530 2.86 -37.97 24.18
N SER A 531 3.32 -38.15 22.94
CA SER A 531 2.75 -39.06 21.92
C SER A 531 1.34 -38.70 21.41
N ARG A 532 0.82 -37.48 21.60
CA ARG A 532 -0.45 -37.03 20.99
C ARG A 532 -0.60 -35.52 21.06
N THR A 533 -1.35 -34.93 20.14
CA THR A 533 -1.48 -33.47 20.08
C THR A 533 -2.45 -32.94 21.15
N LEU A 534 -3.65 -33.52 21.25
CA LEU A 534 -4.68 -33.18 22.24
C LEU A 534 -5.02 -34.37 23.14
N PRO A 535 -5.55 -34.15 24.37
CA PRO A 535 -5.86 -35.22 25.30
C PRO A 535 -7.04 -36.09 24.84
N HIS A 536 -7.83 -35.60 23.89
CA HIS A 536 -8.98 -36.28 23.28
C HIS A 536 -8.60 -37.40 22.31
N PHE A 537 -7.35 -37.45 21.85
CA PHE A 537 -6.87 -38.49 20.92
C PHE A 537 -6.13 -39.61 21.66
N ARG A 538 -6.10 -40.80 21.04
CA ARG A 538 -5.34 -41.95 21.54
C ARG A 538 -3.84 -41.65 21.45
N LYS A 539 -3.06 -42.27 22.34
CA LYS A 539 -1.59 -42.14 22.28
C LYS A 539 -1.07 -42.81 21.01
N GLY A 540 -0.20 -42.13 20.27
CA GLY A 540 0.37 -42.60 19.01
C GLY A 540 -0.55 -42.40 17.79
N ASP A 541 -1.68 -41.70 17.94
CA ASP A 541 -2.58 -41.43 16.83
C ASP A 541 -1.99 -40.38 15.88
N ILE A 542 -1.80 -40.77 14.61
CA ILE A 542 -1.27 -39.96 13.52
C ILE A 542 -2.29 -39.77 12.37
N GLY A 543 -3.56 -40.11 12.63
CA GLY A 543 -4.67 -39.91 11.70
C GLY A 543 -4.89 -38.44 11.32
N ALA A 544 -5.77 -38.23 10.33
CA ALA A 544 -6.05 -36.90 9.79
C ALA A 544 -6.48 -35.89 10.88
N GLU A 545 -7.49 -36.24 11.67
CA GLU A 545 -8.05 -35.36 12.71
C GLU A 545 -7.06 -35.14 13.88
N ALA A 546 -6.33 -36.19 14.29
CA ALA A 546 -5.37 -36.12 15.39
C ALA A 546 -4.19 -35.17 15.13
N ARG A 547 -3.89 -34.92 13.85
CA ARG A 547 -2.83 -34.02 13.36
C ARG A 547 -3.37 -32.74 12.72
N GLY A 548 -4.61 -32.37 13.01
CA GLY A 548 -5.14 -31.04 12.68
C GLY A 548 -5.69 -30.88 11.27
N PHE A 549 -6.25 -31.94 10.67
CA PHE A 549 -7.09 -31.81 9.48
C PHE A 549 -8.49 -31.30 9.87
N VAL A 550 -8.87 -30.12 9.38
CA VAL A 550 -10.18 -29.52 9.63
C VAL A 550 -11.11 -29.84 8.47
N SER A 551 -12.04 -30.77 8.72
CA SER A 551 -12.99 -31.26 7.73
C SER A 551 -14.23 -30.36 7.61
N SER A 552 -14.58 -29.67 8.69
CA SER A 552 -15.68 -28.71 8.72
C SER A 552 -15.35 -27.43 7.94
N SER A 553 -16.38 -26.80 7.37
CA SER A 553 -16.32 -25.45 6.82
C SER A 553 -16.66 -24.41 7.90
N TYR A 554 -16.35 -23.13 7.64
CA TYR A 554 -16.74 -22.06 8.57
C TYR A 554 -18.26 -21.96 8.74
N LYS A 555 -19.02 -22.22 7.67
CA LYS A 555 -20.49 -22.18 7.73
C LYS A 555 -21.09 -23.35 8.49
N LYS A 556 -20.52 -24.56 8.36
CA LYS A 556 -20.94 -25.73 9.16
C LYS A 556 -20.62 -25.54 10.66
N GLY A 557 -19.56 -24.79 10.95
CA GLY A 557 -19.04 -24.58 12.29
C GLY A 557 -17.97 -25.61 12.65
N LEU A 558 -16.94 -25.15 13.37
CA LEU A 558 -15.80 -25.99 13.75
C LEU A 558 -16.09 -26.73 15.06
N SER A 559 -15.69 -28.01 15.12
CA SER A 559 -15.66 -28.75 16.39
C SER A 559 -14.61 -28.16 17.37
N PRO A 560 -14.69 -28.45 18.68
CA PRO A 560 -13.74 -27.89 19.64
C PRO A 560 -12.26 -28.21 19.34
N THR A 561 -11.98 -29.41 18.82
CA THR A 561 -10.63 -29.82 18.42
C THR A 561 -10.19 -29.08 17.16
N GLU A 562 -11.05 -28.99 16.14
CA GLU A 562 -10.79 -28.24 14.91
C GLU A 562 -10.54 -26.75 15.17
N TYR A 563 -11.35 -26.12 16.03
CA TYR A 563 -11.17 -24.72 16.42
C TYR A 563 -9.80 -24.48 17.06
N PHE A 564 -9.36 -25.38 17.94
CA PHE A 564 -8.06 -25.28 18.59
C PHE A 564 -6.91 -25.48 17.60
N PHE A 565 -7.01 -26.45 16.69
CA PHE A 565 -6.03 -26.66 15.63
C PHE A 565 -5.96 -25.47 14.66
N HIS A 566 -7.11 -24.90 14.30
CA HIS A 566 -7.15 -23.71 13.47
C HIS A 566 -6.49 -22.51 14.14
N SER A 567 -6.69 -22.35 15.45
CA SER A 567 -6.02 -21.32 16.26
C SER A 567 -4.49 -21.49 16.29
N MET A 568 -4.00 -22.74 16.32
CA MET A 568 -2.56 -23.03 16.24
C MET A 568 -1.96 -22.60 14.89
N GLY A 569 -2.63 -22.91 13.78
CA GLY A 569 -2.22 -22.47 12.44
C GLY A 569 -2.26 -20.94 12.30
N GLY A 570 -3.31 -20.29 12.80
CA GLY A 570 -3.43 -18.83 12.78
C GLY A 570 -2.29 -18.10 13.50
N ARG A 571 -1.74 -18.71 14.57
CA ARG A 571 -0.62 -18.12 15.33
C ARG A 571 0.68 -18.06 14.53
N GLU A 572 0.89 -18.97 13.59
CA GLU A 572 2.04 -18.91 12.69
C GLU A 572 2.02 -17.62 11.86
N GLY A 573 0.88 -17.32 11.21
CA GLY A 573 0.73 -16.11 10.39
C GLY A 573 1.02 -14.82 11.16
N LEU A 574 0.54 -14.72 12.41
CA LEU A 574 0.78 -13.54 13.27
C LEU A 574 2.26 -13.37 13.63
N VAL A 575 2.94 -14.46 13.99
CA VAL A 575 4.35 -14.43 14.39
C VAL A 575 5.26 -14.19 13.19
N ASP A 576 5.04 -14.88 12.08
CA ASP A 576 5.88 -14.76 10.89
C ASP A 576 5.83 -13.36 10.30
N THR A 577 4.64 -12.75 10.24
CA THR A 577 4.45 -11.38 9.73
C THR A 577 5.23 -10.37 10.59
N ALA A 578 5.19 -10.52 11.92
CA ALA A 578 5.93 -9.65 12.83
C ALA A 578 7.46 -9.84 12.72
N VAL A 579 7.94 -11.08 12.66
CA VAL A 579 9.38 -11.38 12.63
C VAL A 579 10.03 -10.98 11.30
N ARG A 580 9.38 -11.23 10.17
CA ARG A 580 9.92 -10.94 8.82
C ARG A 580 10.25 -9.46 8.63
N THR A 581 9.46 -8.56 9.25
CA THR A 581 9.65 -7.11 9.17
C THR A 581 11.05 -6.69 9.64
N SER A 582 11.56 -7.30 10.72
CA SER A 582 12.87 -6.97 11.29
C SER A 582 14.03 -7.31 10.33
N ARG A 583 13.99 -8.48 9.70
CA ARG A 583 15.01 -8.96 8.76
C ARG A 583 14.95 -8.17 7.45
N SER A 584 13.75 -7.98 6.91
CA SER A 584 13.53 -7.24 5.67
C SER A 584 14.01 -5.78 5.79
N GLY A 585 13.62 -5.08 6.85
CA GLY A 585 14.02 -3.68 7.04
C GLY A 585 15.53 -3.52 7.26
N TYR A 586 16.18 -4.46 7.96
CA TYR A 586 17.64 -4.42 8.13
C TYR A 586 18.38 -4.69 6.83
N MET A 587 17.95 -5.69 6.05
CA MET A 587 18.51 -5.97 4.73
C MET A 587 18.36 -4.78 3.80
N GLN A 588 17.16 -4.22 3.70
CA GLN A 588 16.87 -3.04 2.88
C GLN A 588 17.79 -1.87 3.27
N ARG A 589 17.96 -1.59 4.56
CA ARG A 589 18.85 -0.54 5.03
C ARG A 589 20.31 -0.76 4.61
N ARG A 590 20.82 -2.01 4.71
CA ARG A 590 22.19 -2.32 4.28
C ARG A 590 22.39 -2.04 2.80
N LEU A 591 21.40 -2.40 1.98
CA LEU A 591 21.44 -2.17 0.54
C LEU A 591 21.32 -0.68 0.19
N ILE A 592 20.40 0.06 0.83
CA ILE A 592 20.26 1.51 0.60
C ILE A 592 21.58 2.22 0.88
N ASN A 593 22.18 2.00 2.06
CA ASN A 593 23.44 2.64 2.42
C ASN A 593 24.62 2.24 1.52
N ALA A 594 24.53 1.10 0.81
CA ALA A 594 25.58 0.66 -0.11
C ALA A 594 25.39 1.25 -1.52
N LEU A 595 24.16 1.60 -1.91
CA LEU A 595 23.81 1.98 -3.29
C LEU A 595 23.38 3.46 -3.42
N GLU A 596 23.26 4.21 -2.33
CA GLU A 596 22.76 5.60 -2.34
C GLU A 596 23.62 6.59 -3.14
N ASN A 597 24.90 6.28 -3.35
CA ASN A 597 25.84 7.12 -4.08
C ASN A 597 25.85 6.86 -5.60
N ILE A 598 25.09 5.87 -6.07
CA ILE A 598 25.10 5.44 -7.46
C ILE A 598 24.15 6.32 -8.29
N MET A 599 24.62 6.81 -9.43
CA MET A 599 23.83 7.61 -10.37
C MET A 599 24.10 7.25 -11.83
N VAL A 600 23.09 7.48 -12.67
CA VAL A 600 23.20 7.38 -14.13
C VAL A 600 23.69 8.72 -14.67
N ARG A 601 24.78 8.70 -15.45
CA ARG A 601 25.33 9.88 -16.13
C ARG A 601 24.68 10.09 -17.50
N GLU A 602 24.95 11.21 -18.15
CA GLU A 602 24.39 11.56 -19.47
C GLU A 602 24.76 10.56 -20.57
N ASP A 603 25.90 9.86 -20.42
CA ASP A 603 26.37 8.78 -21.30
C ASP A 603 25.72 7.41 -21.02
N LEU A 604 24.69 7.36 -20.16
CA LEU A 604 24.02 6.15 -19.68
C LEU A 604 24.89 5.19 -18.86
N THR A 605 26.13 5.58 -18.54
CA THR A 605 26.97 4.81 -17.61
C THR A 605 26.47 4.99 -16.18
N VAL A 606 26.59 3.94 -15.38
CA VAL A 606 26.28 3.95 -13.96
C VAL A 606 27.58 4.14 -13.20
N ARG A 607 27.69 5.25 -12.47
CA ARG A 607 28.90 5.60 -11.73
C ARG A 607 28.58 5.92 -10.28
N ASP A 608 29.58 5.74 -9.41
CA ASP A 608 29.52 6.26 -8.06
C ASP A 608 29.85 7.76 -8.01
N THR A 609 29.99 8.30 -6.79
CA THR A 609 30.38 9.69 -6.54
C THR A 609 31.84 9.99 -6.87
N ASP A 610 32.72 8.98 -6.83
CA ASP A 610 34.15 9.11 -7.11
C ASP A 610 34.46 9.02 -8.62
N GLY A 611 33.47 8.62 -9.42
CA GLY A 611 33.53 8.53 -10.88
C GLY A 611 33.91 7.15 -11.38
N GLU A 612 33.99 6.14 -10.51
CA GLU A 612 34.21 4.76 -10.88
C GLU A 612 33.00 4.20 -11.63
N ILE A 613 33.25 3.51 -12.74
CA ILE A 613 32.19 2.92 -13.58
C ILE A 613 31.78 1.58 -12.97
N ILE A 614 30.53 1.50 -12.53
CA ILE A 614 29.90 0.29 -11.99
C ILE A 614 29.25 -0.51 -13.12
N GLN A 615 28.57 0.18 -14.05
CA GLN A 615 28.01 -0.42 -15.26
C GLN A 615 28.27 0.50 -16.46
N PHE A 616 28.68 -0.09 -17.59
CA PHE A 616 28.92 0.64 -18.83
C PHE A 616 27.62 1.12 -19.49
N LEU A 617 26.52 0.41 -19.27
CA LEU A 617 25.19 0.78 -19.73
C LEU A 617 24.19 0.40 -18.65
N TYR A 618 23.38 1.37 -18.21
CA TYR A 618 22.36 1.15 -17.19
C TYR A 618 21.44 -0.02 -17.58
N GLY A 619 21.37 -1.04 -16.74
CA GLY A 619 20.44 -2.16 -16.94
C GLY A 619 20.70 -2.99 -18.21
N GLU A 620 21.90 -2.91 -18.80
CA GLU A 620 22.28 -3.54 -20.08
C GLU A 620 21.56 -3.02 -21.34
N ASP A 621 20.40 -2.37 -21.21
CA ASP A 621 19.58 -1.86 -22.32
C ASP A 621 19.30 -0.35 -22.25
N GLY A 622 19.68 0.32 -21.15
CA GLY A 622 19.45 1.74 -20.93
C GLY A 622 18.01 2.10 -20.58
N VAL A 623 17.14 1.12 -20.29
CA VAL A 623 15.69 1.37 -20.11
C VAL A 623 15.31 1.41 -18.63
N ASP A 624 14.68 2.51 -18.22
CA ASP A 624 14.05 2.61 -16.89
C ASP A 624 12.91 1.57 -16.77
N PRO A 625 12.95 0.67 -15.77
CA PRO A 625 11.88 -0.29 -15.53
C PRO A 625 10.49 0.33 -15.44
N SER A 626 10.35 1.57 -14.93
CA SER A 626 9.07 2.28 -14.86
C SER A 626 8.49 2.62 -16.24
N ARG A 627 9.35 2.73 -17.26
CA ARG A 627 9.00 3.01 -18.66
C ARG A 627 8.96 1.74 -19.51
N SER A 628 9.58 0.65 -19.06
CA SER A 628 9.49 -0.68 -19.70
C SER A 628 8.07 -1.23 -19.70
N VAL A 629 7.74 -2.15 -20.62
CA VAL A 629 6.45 -2.85 -20.66
C VAL A 629 6.64 -4.26 -20.09
N GLY A 630 6.30 -4.44 -18.80
CA GLY A 630 6.48 -5.72 -18.11
C GLY A 630 7.93 -6.22 -18.12
N GLY A 631 8.90 -5.30 -18.08
CA GLY A 631 10.34 -5.61 -18.12
C GLY A 631 10.94 -5.73 -19.52
N LYS A 632 10.15 -5.60 -20.60
CA LYS A 632 10.68 -5.52 -21.97
C LYS A 632 10.97 -4.05 -22.33
N ALA A 633 12.11 -3.82 -22.98
CA ALA A 633 12.50 -2.52 -23.51
C ALA A 633 11.47 -1.97 -24.51
N VAL A 634 11.03 -2.82 -25.44
CA VAL A 634 10.05 -2.49 -26.48
C VAL A 634 9.05 -3.63 -26.63
N ASP A 635 7.77 -3.29 -26.66
CA ASP A 635 6.70 -4.24 -26.99
C ASP A 635 6.51 -4.29 -28.53
N VAL A 636 7.27 -5.17 -29.19
CA VAL A 636 7.23 -5.33 -30.64
C VAL A 636 5.86 -5.80 -31.12
N ASP A 637 5.23 -6.72 -30.38
CA ASP A 637 3.90 -7.25 -30.72
C ASP A 637 2.85 -6.14 -30.71
N LYS A 638 2.92 -5.25 -29.72
CA LYS A 638 2.08 -4.04 -29.64
C LYS A 638 2.28 -3.15 -30.86
N ILE A 639 3.51 -2.81 -31.21
CA ILE A 639 3.80 -1.89 -32.32
C ILE A 639 3.30 -2.50 -33.64
N VAL A 640 3.55 -3.78 -33.86
CA VAL A 640 3.05 -4.50 -35.04
C VAL A 640 1.52 -4.50 -35.07
N ALA A 641 0.85 -4.72 -33.93
CA ALA A 641 -0.60 -4.69 -33.84
C ALA A 641 -1.16 -3.28 -34.12
N GLU A 642 -0.52 -2.21 -33.66
CA GLU A 642 -0.94 -0.83 -33.96
C GLU A 642 -0.80 -0.49 -35.44
N VAL A 643 0.36 -0.80 -36.03
CA VAL A 643 0.64 -0.54 -37.44
C VAL A 643 -0.31 -1.35 -38.34
N LYS A 644 -0.64 -2.58 -37.94
CA LYS A 644 -1.59 -3.44 -38.67
C LYS A 644 -3.07 -3.18 -38.33
N GLY A 645 -3.38 -2.21 -37.45
CA GLY A 645 -4.77 -1.87 -37.08
C GLY A 645 -5.51 -2.97 -36.33
N GLY A 646 -4.83 -3.67 -35.41
CA GLY A 646 -5.43 -4.71 -34.56
C GLY A 646 -5.55 -6.09 -35.20
N LYS A 647 -4.89 -6.34 -36.34
CA LYS A 647 -4.74 -7.69 -36.90
C LYS A 647 -3.39 -8.26 -36.48
N ARG A 648 -3.43 -9.29 -35.62
CA ARG A 648 -2.31 -10.25 -35.53
C ARG A 648 -2.24 -11.04 -36.83
#